data_AF-D3JVS9-F1
#
_entry.id   AF-D3JVS9-F1
#
_cell.length_a   1.000
_cell.length_b   1.000
_cell.length_c   1.000
_cell.angle_alpha   90.00
_cell.angle_beta   90.00
_cell.angle_gamma   90.00
#
_symmetry.space_group_name_H-M   'P 1'
#
loop_
_entity.id
_entity.type
_entity.pdbx_description
1 polymer ?
#
loop_
_entity_poly.entity_id
_entity_poly.type
_entity_poly.pdbx_seq_one_letter_code
_entity_poly.pdbx_strand_id
1 'polypeptide(L)'
;MKNVLKYAAIAALCLSAVSLTGCKHEEYDTDQYAGAVALSAVAPNPVMRGGELRILGTNLENVSEVRFAGGITVTDFTVTKSGDHGELRVMVPVEGPEVGKVSIVTKDGTVLESFADLEFTEPIEVASFAPAEVLSGDVVTVKGEYLNNVQEVILGGVYITEFLSKDRHELKFVVPCNAVTGYIIVGDVNELVDPNTIPNQIYSATELVVGDPTVNEAAKATYKSGEVITVTGAHLDMIQKVDLVGAAEVEFSVAEDGKSLSFTLPASATDGAITLTSYAGKTFSAGEIETVTVADLAIKSLAEDGRYKAGCEVEITGADLDLVSKVDFVNASASFYRDGDKIIATLPAAAKDGSVTVTLDSGKQAYTPEIEVVKPVATGVDKTEAVAGKDQVVVSGTDLDLVTAVTIGDKVQSFIPCKFTLNSAEEMVVTIPSAAYTGVLTLTADSGYETVTDEIAVSYAEPVSIVFDQESYELGKRITLVGEHLLQIDAIYVKGKKVVEYQKREDTSMSFSLPEAIASPGVYRLELVLLDGTELTWAVPFTVTAPFTETTIWEGSQIINGWSGVTFGDDRFVWANLGLKEGDVIKIYFTAPEEGWWDLQLCNGHWGNLSIDELDGGNEIKQGAFPGGTQTFSFNVTEGIAQSLMEDVGWGGAFIINGDGNVEVTKISLIQFGASETLVWEGPSAHTGDYALNQELGGEDDWVNAGLYEGAEVRIYFTPDDWSDWSIQIFDGHWNGMGYVTPNGSQWNVENTPDAAKNHYVSFIAEGAAYTALTTKAWWGFAIILQGKNMVFDKIVYL
;
A
#
# COMPACT_ATOMS: atom_id res chain seq x y z
N MET A 1 -7.47 56.50 -81.48
CA MET A 1 -8.32 55.93 -82.53
C MET A 1 -9.38 55.11 -81.79
N LYS A 2 -10.51 55.73 -81.43
CA LYS A 2 -11.75 55.89 -82.23
C LYS A 2 -12.39 54.52 -82.51
N ASN A 3 -13.43 54.09 -81.80
CA ASN A 3 -14.82 54.62 -81.67
C ASN A 3 -15.77 53.96 -82.69
N VAL A 4 -17.02 53.78 -82.22
CA VAL A 4 -18.28 53.59 -82.99
C VAL A 4 -18.44 52.18 -83.62
N LEU A 5 -19.43 51.33 -83.37
CA LEU A 5 -20.86 51.54 -83.12
C LEU A 5 -21.41 50.54 -82.08
N LYS A 6 -21.96 51.09 -80.99
CA LYS A 6 -23.14 50.54 -80.32
C LYS A 6 -24.38 51.05 -81.08
N TYR A 7 -25.50 50.32 -81.02
CA TYR A 7 -26.86 50.77 -81.38
C TYR A 7 -27.24 50.85 -82.88
N ALA A 8 -27.45 49.71 -83.54
CA ALA A 8 -28.18 49.65 -84.82
C ALA A 8 -29.27 48.57 -84.91
N ALA A 9 -29.43 47.68 -83.92
CA ALA A 9 -30.43 46.59 -83.98
C ALA A 9 -31.65 46.78 -83.05
N ILE A 10 -31.67 47.82 -82.19
CA ILE A 10 -32.72 48.06 -81.19
C ILE A 10 -33.64 49.26 -81.57
N ALA A 11 -33.49 49.83 -82.77
CA ALA A 11 -34.29 50.98 -83.24
C ALA A 11 -34.98 50.76 -84.61
N ALA A 12 -35.20 49.51 -85.01
CA ALA A 12 -36.16 49.15 -86.07
C ALA A 12 -37.39 48.40 -85.49
N LEU A 13 -37.64 48.62 -84.20
CA LEU A 13 -38.81 48.19 -83.46
C LEU A 13 -39.69 49.43 -83.22
N CYS A 14 -40.46 49.84 -84.23
CA CYS A 14 -41.72 50.60 -84.08
C CYS A 14 -42.25 51.08 -85.43
N LEU A 15 -43.47 50.62 -85.77
CA LEU A 15 -44.45 51.21 -86.69
C LEU A 15 -44.10 51.14 -88.19
N SER A 16 -44.95 50.64 -89.08
CA SER A 16 -46.36 50.31 -88.96
C SER A 16 -46.80 49.67 -90.27
N ALA A 17 -47.66 48.65 -90.14
CA ALA A 17 -48.77 48.30 -91.02
C ALA A 17 -48.86 49.02 -92.39
N VAL A 18 -48.85 48.25 -93.47
CA VAL A 18 -49.91 48.14 -94.49
C VAL A 18 -49.38 47.24 -95.62
N SER A 19 -49.79 45.97 -95.61
CA SER A 19 -49.91 45.09 -96.79
C SER A 19 -50.49 43.73 -96.34
N LEU A 20 -51.69 43.78 -95.78
CA LEU A 20 -52.56 42.60 -95.61
C LEU A 20 -53.52 42.55 -96.80
N THR A 21 -53.24 41.62 -97.72
CA THR A 21 -54.10 41.03 -98.77
C THR A 21 -53.14 40.23 -99.67
N GLY A 22 -53.27 38.94 -99.96
CA GLY A 22 -54.36 37.99 -99.86
C GLY A 22 -54.39 37.19 -101.16
N CYS A 23 -53.81 35.98 -101.17
CA CYS A 23 -54.06 34.95 -102.19
C CYS A 23 -53.86 33.52 -101.60
N LYS A 24 -55.00 32.91 -101.24
CA LYS A 24 -55.35 31.47 -101.22
C LYS A 24 -54.51 30.49 -100.38
N HIS A 25 -55.03 30.20 -99.19
CA HIS A 25 -55.40 28.89 -98.64
C HIS A 25 -54.77 27.64 -99.29
N GLU A 26 -53.82 27.03 -98.58
CA GLU A 26 -53.77 25.58 -98.41
C GLU A 26 -53.88 25.33 -96.90
N GLU A 27 -55.02 24.77 -96.48
CA GLU A 27 -55.13 24.07 -95.19
C GLU A 27 -54.12 22.93 -95.22
N TYR A 28 -52.99 23.09 -94.53
CA TYR A 28 -52.21 21.93 -94.13
C TYR A 28 -53.00 21.24 -93.03
N ASP A 29 -53.60 20.12 -93.40
CA ASP A 29 -54.24 19.19 -92.51
C ASP A 29 -53.26 18.82 -91.39
N THR A 30 -53.55 19.27 -90.17
CA THR A 30 -52.78 18.96 -88.96
C THR A 30 -53.21 17.63 -88.34
N ASP A 31 -54.01 16.82 -89.05
CA ASP A 31 -54.39 15.48 -88.60
C ASP A 31 -53.24 14.48 -88.81
N GLN A 32 -52.39 14.36 -87.79
CA GLN A 32 -51.28 13.40 -87.76
C GLN A 32 -51.74 11.93 -87.68
N TYR A 33 -53.05 11.67 -87.70
CA TYR A 33 -53.65 10.33 -87.58
C TYR A 33 -54.36 9.84 -88.85
N ALA A 34 -54.20 10.50 -90.00
CA ALA A 34 -54.84 10.10 -91.25
C ALA A 34 -54.24 8.80 -91.87
N GLY A 35 -54.75 7.65 -91.44
CA GLY A 35 -54.86 6.41 -92.23
C GLY A 35 -53.79 5.32 -92.07
N ALA A 36 -52.64 5.58 -91.45
CA ALA A 36 -51.58 4.59 -91.26
C ALA A 36 -51.59 3.97 -89.84
N VAL A 37 -51.00 2.78 -89.68
CA VAL A 37 -50.74 2.20 -88.35
C VAL A 37 -49.54 2.92 -87.73
N ALA A 38 -49.62 3.27 -86.45
CA ALA A 38 -48.52 3.89 -85.71
C ALA A 38 -48.31 3.19 -84.36
N LEU A 39 -47.04 3.01 -83.96
CA LEU A 39 -46.64 2.57 -82.63
C LEU A 39 -46.19 3.79 -81.81
N SER A 40 -46.94 4.13 -80.77
CA SER A 40 -46.70 5.35 -79.97
C SER A 40 -45.99 5.06 -78.65
N ALA A 41 -46.35 3.99 -77.94
CA ALA A 41 -45.73 3.65 -76.65
C ALA A 41 -45.89 2.16 -76.29
N VAL A 42 -45.01 1.70 -75.40
CA VAL A 42 -45.03 0.36 -74.83
C VAL A 42 -44.91 0.50 -73.30
N ALA A 43 -45.84 -0.09 -72.55
CA ALA A 43 -45.88 0.02 -71.08
C ALA A 43 -46.56 -1.21 -70.43
N PRO A 44 -46.17 -1.61 -69.21
CA PRO A 44 -45.09 -1.06 -68.39
C PRO A 44 -43.69 -1.37 -68.99
N ASN A 45 -42.69 -0.56 -68.64
CA ASN A 45 -41.28 -0.79 -68.97
C ASN A 45 -40.42 -0.29 -67.78
N PRO A 46 -39.72 -1.16 -67.03
CA PRO A 46 -39.59 -2.59 -67.25
C PRO A 46 -40.89 -3.38 -67.00
N VAL A 47 -41.05 -4.52 -67.70
CA VAL A 47 -42.19 -5.44 -67.56
C VAL A 47 -41.75 -6.77 -66.96
N MET A 48 -42.59 -7.38 -66.13
CA MET A 48 -42.31 -8.74 -65.64
C MET A 48 -42.46 -9.75 -66.78
N ARG A 49 -41.54 -10.70 -66.92
CA ARG A 49 -41.70 -11.81 -67.89
C ARG A 49 -42.95 -12.61 -67.53
N GLY A 50 -43.77 -12.98 -68.52
CA GLY A 50 -45.10 -13.55 -68.27
C GLY A 50 -46.17 -12.51 -67.91
N GLY A 51 -45.84 -11.22 -67.87
CA GLY A 51 -46.78 -10.13 -67.62
C GLY A 51 -47.49 -9.63 -68.88
N GLU A 52 -48.57 -8.89 -68.70
CA GLU A 52 -49.29 -8.22 -69.80
C GLU A 52 -48.59 -6.92 -70.19
N LEU A 53 -48.16 -6.82 -71.45
CA LEU A 53 -47.60 -5.62 -72.05
C LEU A 53 -48.66 -4.90 -72.87
N ARG A 54 -48.76 -3.58 -72.69
CA ARG A 54 -49.67 -2.71 -73.43
C ARG A 54 -48.90 -1.93 -74.48
N ILE A 55 -49.41 -1.99 -75.71
CA ILE A 55 -48.91 -1.29 -76.87
C ILE A 55 -49.96 -0.24 -77.25
N LEU A 56 -49.58 1.03 -77.24
CA LEU A 56 -50.44 2.17 -77.58
C LEU A 56 -50.06 2.74 -78.93
N GLY A 57 -51.06 3.15 -79.70
CA GLY A 57 -50.84 3.59 -81.06
C GLY A 57 -52.12 3.92 -81.81
N THR A 58 -52.06 3.85 -83.14
CA THR A 58 -53.18 4.19 -84.03
C THR A 58 -53.44 3.01 -84.95
N ASN A 59 -54.72 2.67 -85.17
CA ASN A 59 -55.18 1.60 -86.06
C ASN A 59 -54.57 0.21 -85.74
N LEU A 60 -54.38 -0.10 -84.46
CA LEU A 60 -53.71 -1.33 -84.00
C LEU A 60 -54.49 -2.62 -84.31
N GLU A 61 -55.77 -2.55 -84.68
CA GLU A 61 -56.54 -3.68 -85.24
C GLU A 61 -55.95 -4.26 -86.55
N ASN A 62 -55.03 -3.53 -87.18
CA ASN A 62 -54.31 -3.95 -88.37
C ASN A 62 -52.94 -4.58 -88.07
N VAL A 63 -52.59 -4.79 -86.80
CA VAL A 63 -51.41 -5.59 -86.40
C VAL A 63 -51.68 -7.08 -86.63
N SER A 64 -50.66 -7.82 -87.02
CA SER A 64 -50.69 -9.27 -87.28
C SER A 64 -49.83 -10.08 -86.30
N GLU A 65 -48.74 -9.49 -85.78
CA GLU A 65 -47.88 -10.09 -84.77
C GLU A 65 -47.09 -9.03 -84.00
N VAL A 66 -46.72 -9.38 -82.77
CA VAL A 66 -45.76 -8.63 -81.94
C VAL A 66 -44.47 -9.44 -81.84
N ARG A 67 -43.34 -8.80 -82.10
CA ARG A 67 -42.01 -9.41 -81.98
C ARG A 67 -41.25 -8.78 -80.82
N PHE A 68 -40.68 -9.63 -79.99
CA PHE A 68 -39.73 -9.26 -78.94
C PHE A 68 -38.31 -9.53 -79.43
N ALA A 69 -37.33 -8.76 -78.92
CA ALA A 69 -35.92 -9.09 -79.08
C ALA A 69 -35.63 -10.52 -78.55
N GLY A 70 -34.63 -11.21 -79.12
CA GLY A 70 -34.42 -12.65 -78.92
C GLY A 70 -35.18 -13.54 -79.92
N GLY A 71 -35.81 -12.95 -80.95
CA GLY A 71 -36.46 -13.69 -82.05
C GLY A 71 -37.83 -14.28 -81.70
N ILE A 72 -38.45 -13.81 -80.63
CA ILE A 72 -39.73 -14.31 -80.13
C ILE A 72 -40.88 -13.56 -80.81
N THR A 73 -41.78 -14.31 -81.46
CA THR A 73 -42.95 -13.76 -82.13
C THR A 73 -44.22 -14.25 -81.45
N VAL A 74 -45.12 -13.32 -81.13
CA VAL A 74 -46.40 -13.57 -80.51
C VAL A 74 -47.51 -13.09 -81.43
N THR A 75 -48.30 -14.02 -81.92
CA THR A 75 -49.50 -13.74 -82.73
C THR A 75 -50.78 -13.70 -81.90
N ASP A 76 -50.72 -14.12 -80.63
CA ASP A 76 -51.84 -14.10 -79.69
C ASP A 76 -51.81 -12.82 -78.86
N PHE A 77 -52.68 -11.88 -79.21
CA PHE A 77 -52.83 -10.60 -78.53
C PHE A 77 -54.27 -10.10 -78.69
N THR A 78 -54.69 -9.20 -77.80
CA THR A 78 -56.02 -8.62 -77.82
C THR A 78 -55.94 -7.13 -78.12
N VAL A 79 -56.63 -6.67 -79.15
CA VAL A 79 -56.82 -5.23 -79.39
C VAL A 79 -58.02 -4.78 -78.58
N THR A 80 -57.76 -4.04 -77.49
CA THR A 80 -58.80 -3.58 -76.55
C THR A 80 -59.43 -2.26 -76.95
N LYS A 81 -58.76 -1.47 -77.80
CA LYS A 81 -59.29 -0.22 -78.36
C LYS A 81 -58.77 -0.03 -79.79
N SER A 82 -59.65 0.38 -80.71
CA SER A 82 -59.35 0.56 -82.13
C SER A 82 -59.42 2.03 -82.55
N GLY A 83 -58.92 2.35 -83.75
CA GLY A 83 -58.89 3.70 -84.30
C GLY A 83 -57.69 4.54 -83.81
N ASP A 84 -57.85 5.87 -83.77
CA ASP A 84 -56.71 6.80 -83.62
C ASP A 84 -55.98 6.72 -82.27
N HIS A 85 -56.68 6.22 -81.25
CA HIS A 85 -56.17 6.01 -79.88
C HIS A 85 -56.31 4.53 -79.50
N GLY A 86 -55.67 3.65 -80.27
CA GLY A 86 -55.73 2.21 -80.10
C GLY A 86 -54.85 1.67 -78.97
N GLU A 87 -55.24 0.51 -78.44
CA GLU A 87 -54.52 -0.25 -77.41
C GLU A 87 -54.53 -1.75 -77.77
N LEU A 88 -53.34 -2.35 -77.78
CA LEU A 88 -53.09 -3.78 -77.97
C LEU A 88 -52.43 -4.34 -76.71
N ARG A 89 -52.94 -5.47 -76.22
CA ARG A 89 -52.43 -6.19 -75.06
C ARG A 89 -51.86 -7.54 -75.47
N VAL A 90 -50.62 -7.80 -75.09
CA VAL A 90 -49.90 -9.03 -75.40
C VAL A 90 -49.22 -9.54 -74.15
N MET A 91 -49.26 -10.86 -73.92
CA MET A 91 -48.52 -11.47 -72.83
C MET A 91 -47.06 -11.63 -73.25
N VAL A 92 -46.14 -11.08 -72.46
CA VAL A 92 -44.71 -11.25 -72.67
C VAL A 92 -44.35 -12.71 -72.38
N PRO A 93 -43.77 -13.47 -73.33
CA PRO A 93 -43.36 -14.84 -73.05
C PRO A 93 -42.38 -14.92 -71.88
N VAL A 94 -42.55 -15.94 -71.03
CA VAL A 94 -41.72 -16.12 -69.83
C VAL A 94 -40.26 -16.39 -70.22
N GLU A 95 -40.05 -17.23 -71.22
CA GLU A 95 -38.72 -17.61 -71.72
C GLU A 95 -38.49 -17.07 -73.13
N GLY A 96 -37.27 -16.58 -73.41
CA GLY A 96 -36.83 -16.20 -74.74
C GLY A 96 -36.66 -14.69 -75.00
N PRO A 97 -37.57 -13.79 -74.56
CA PRO A 97 -37.40 -12.37 -74.82
C PRO A 97 -36.08 -11.83 -74.24
N GLU A 98 -35.30 -11.10 -75.03
CA GLU A 98 -34.07 -10.42 -74.60
C GLU A 98 -34.34 -8.90 -74.46
N VAL A 99 -33.46 -8.18 -73.74
CA VAL A 99 -33.58 -6.72 -73.64
C VAL A 99 -33.39 -6.12 -75.03
N GLY A 100 -34.37 -5.36 -75.51
CA GLY A 100 -34.33 -4.76 -76.85
C GLY A 100 -35.69 -4.26 -77.31
N LYS A 101 -35.76 -3.76 -78.55
CA LYS A 101 -36.98 -3.18 -79.12
C LYS A 101 -38.12 -4.21 -79.21
N VAL A 102 -39.34 -3.73 -78.97
CA VAL A 102 -40.57 -4.44 -79.31
C VAL A 102 -41.04 -3.95 -80.66
N SER A 103 -41.31 -4.86 -81.59
CA SER A 103 -41.80 -4.51 -82.92
C SER A 103 -43.24 -5.01 -83.10
N ILE A 104 -44.08 -4.22 -83.77
CA ILE A 104 -45.37 -4.69 -84.29
C ILE A 104 -45.27 -4.83 -85.81
N VAL A 105 -45.82 -5.92 -86.34
CA VAL A 105 -45.90 -6.14 -87.79
C VAL A 105 -47.35 -6.04 -88.21
N THR A 106 -47.65 -5.13 -89.13
CA THR A 106 -49.00 -4.91 -89.66
C THR A 106 -49.37 -5.94 -90.72
N LYS A 107 -50.67 -6.10 -91.00
CA LYS A 107 -51.20 -7.05 -91.99
C LYS A 107 -50.68 -6.82 -93.42
N ASP A 108 -50.25 -5.59 -93.74
CA ASP A 108 -49.61 -5.23 -95.01
C ASP A 108 -48.07 -5.42 -95.00
N GLY A 109 -47.51 -5.92 -93.88
CA GLY A 109 -46.10 -6.28 -93.75
C GLY A 109 -45.18 -5.15 -93.25
N THR A 110 -45.71 -3.99 -92.89
CA THR A 110 -44.92 -2.90 -92.30
C THR A 110 -44.49 -3.25 -90.88
N VAL A 111 -43.21 -3.04 -90.56
CA VAL A 111 -42.65 -3.26 -89.21
C VAL A 111 -42.43 -1.92 -88.54
N LEU A 112 -42.99 -1.75 -87.34
CA LEU A 112 -42.84 -0.56 -86.52
C LEU A 112 -42.22 -0.95 -85.18
N GLU A 113 -41.17 -0.24 -84.76
CA GLU A 113 -40.42 -0.54 -83.54
C GLU A 113 -40.72 0.45 -82.42
N SER A 114 -40.62 -0.02 -81.17
CA SER A 114 -40.71 0.84 -80.00
C SER A 114 -39.57 1.85 -79.98
N PHE A 115 -39.79 3.01 -79.35
CA PHE A 115 -38.73 4.00 -79.22
C PHE A 115 -37.63 3.57 -78.24
N ALA A 116 -38.01 2.98 -77.10
CA ALA A 116 -37.08 2.47 -76.08
C ALA A 116 -36.98 0.94 -76.14
N ASP A 117 -35.89 0.40 -75.62
CA ASP A 117 -35.72 -1.04 -75.40
C ASP A 117 -36.66 -1.47 -74.26
N LEU A 118 -37.28 -2.63 -74.39
CA LEU A 118 -38.07 -3.24 -73.33
C LEU A 118 -37.11 -3.91 -72.35
N GLU A 119 -37.13 -3.44 -71.10
CA GLU A 119 -36.42 -4.02 -69.98
C GLU A 119 -37.34 -4.97 -69.19
N PHE A 120 -36.75 -5.90 -68.42
CA PHE A 120 -37.50 -6.86 -67.63
C PHE A 120 -37.27 -6.67 -66.13
N THR A 121 -38.33 -6.82 -65.34
CA THR A 121 -38.20 -6.97 -63.88
C THR A 121 -38.14 -8.44 -63.51
N GLU A 122 -37.12 -8.81 -62.73
CA GLU A 122 -36.88 -10.18 -62.25
C GLU A 122 -36.70 -10.20 -60.73
N PRO A 123 -37.73 -9.79 -59.96
CA PRO A 123 -37.62 -9.72 -58.51
C PRO A 123 -37.47 -11.13 -57.91
N ILE A 124 -36.45 -11.32 -57.08
CA ILE A 124 -36.26 -12.57 -56.34
C ILE A 124 -37.39 -12.72 -55.32
N GLU A 125 -38.03 -13.90 -55.29
CA GLU A 125 -39.05 -14.24 -54.30
C GLU A 125 -38.66 -15.54 -53.59
N VAL A 126 -38.74 -15.55 -52.26
CA VAL A 126 -38.58 -16.76 -51.44
C VAL A 126 -39.96 -17.18 -50.93
N ALA A 127 -40.51 -18.24 -51.51
CA ALA A 127 -41.85 -18.72 -51.15
C ALA A 127 -41.84 -19.71 -49.98
N SER A 128 -40.89 -20.64 -49.97
CA SER A 128 -40.74 -21.63 -48.89
C SER A 128 -39.34 -22.25 -48.89
N PHE A 129 -38.98 -22.93 -47.82
CA PHE A 129 -37.79 -23.77 -47.76
C PHE A 129 -38.09 -25.06 -47.00
N ALA A 130 -37.30 -26.10 -47.25
CA ALA A 130 -37.35 -27.35 -46.51
C ALA A 130 -35.96 -28.02 -46.48
N PRO A 131 -35.64 -28.73 -45.39
CA PRO A 131 -36.41 -28.85 -44.14
C PRO A 131 -36.34 -27.57 -43.29
N ALA A 132 -37.22 -27.45 -42.28
CA ALA A 132 -37.29 -26.29 -41.38
C ALA A 132 -36.31 -26.37 -40.20
N GLU A 133 -35.90 -27.59 -39.85
CA GLU A 133 -34.88 -27.91 -38.85
C GLU A 133 -33.74 -28.64 -39.55
N VAL A 134 -32.51 -28.21 -39.29
CA VAL A 134 -31.29 -28.72 -39.93
C VAL A 134 -30.13 -28.80 -38.95
N LEU A 135 -29.16 -29.63 -39.27
CA LEU A 135 -27.83 -29.66 -38.67
C LEU A 135 -26.77 -29.31 -39.71
N SER A 136 -25.51 -29.17 -39.29
CA SER A 136 -24.43 -28.97 -40.25
C SER A 136 -24.33 -30.12 -41.26
N GLY A 137 -24.07 -29.79 -42.52
CA GLY A 137 -23.98 -30.73 -43.63
C GLY A 137 -25.33 -31.04 -44.29
N ASP A 138 -26.45 -30.69 -43.66
CA ASP A 138 -27.77 -30.88 -44.28
C ASP A 138 -27.97 -29.99 -45.50
N VAL A 139 -28.81 -30.44 -46.43
CA VAL A 139 -29.14 -29.70 -47.64
C VAL A 139 -30.48 -28.99 -47.47
N VAL A 140 -30.46 -27.67 -47.56
CA VAL A 140 -31.68 -26.85 -47.61
C VAL A 140 -32.08 -26.62 -49.04
N THR A 141 -33.37 -26.85 -49.34
CA THR A 141 -33.99 -26.51 -50.62
C THR A 141 -34.92 -25.32 -50.44
N VAL A 142 -34.61 -24.21 -51.11
CA VAL A 142 -35.43 -22.99 -51.18
C VAL A 142 -36.23 -23.01 -52.48
N LYS A 143 -37.54 -22.72 -52.39
CA LYS A 143 -38.44 -22.60 -53.53
C LYS A 143 -38.97 -21.18 -53.67
N GLY A 144 -39.10 -20.72 -54.90
CA GLY A 144 -39.43 -19.33 -55.16
C GLY A 144 -39.50 -18.98 -56.64
N GLU A 145 -39.24 -17.71 -56.95
CA GLU A 145 -39.17 -17.19 -58.31
C GLU A 145 -37.86 -16.40 -58.50
N TYR A 146 -37.29 -16.50 -59.70
CA TYR A 146 -36.01 -15.87 -60.08
C TYR A 146 -34.84 -16.21 -59.14
N LEU A 147 -34.86 -17.39 -58.51
CA LEU A 147 -33.78 -17.85 -57.63
C LEU A 147 -32.44 -18.03 -58.36
N ASN A 148 -32.44 -18.13 -59.69
CA ASN A 148 -31.25 -18.13 -60.54
C ASN A 148 -30.42 -16.84 -60.40
N ASN A 149 -31.04 -15.75 -59.98
CA ASN A 149 -30.39 -14.45 -59.78
C ASN A 149 -29.70 -14.33 -58.41
N VAL A 150 -29.94 -15.25 -57.46
CA VAL A 150 -29.29 -15.26 -56.14
C VAL A 150 -27.79 -15.50 -56.28
N GLN A 151 -26.96 -14.66 -55.67
CA GLN A 151 -25.50 -14.78 -55.64
C GLN A 151 -24.96 -15.22 -54.27
N GLU A 152 -25.73 -15.01 -53.21
CA GLU A 152 -25.37 -15.43 -51.85
C GLU A 152 -26.62 -15.78 -51.02
N VAL A 153 -26.40 -16.65 -50.03
CA VAL A 153 -27.34 -16.93 -48.96
C VAL A 153 -26.67 -16.58 -47.64
N ILE A 154 -27.34 -15.82 -46.76
CA ILE A 154 -26.84 -15.48 -45.43
C ILE A 154 -27.70 -16.18 -44.38
N LEU A 155 -27.04 -16.92 -43.48
CA LEU A 155 -27.63 -17.57 -42.30
C LEU A 155 -27.03 -16.97 -41.04
N GLY A 156 -27.76 -16.08 -40.36
CA GLY A 156 -27.31 -15.50 -39.09
C GLY A 156 -25.91 -14.85 -39.15
N GLY A 157 -25.58 -14.23 -40.29
CA GLY A 157 -24.28 -13.60 -40.54
C GLY A 157 -23.25 -14.49 -41.26
N VAL A 158 -23.56 -15.77 -41.51
CA VAL A 158 -22.70 -16.67 -42.31
C VAL A 158 -23.08 -16.61 -43.78
N TYR A 159 -22.12 -16.25 -44.63
CA TYR A 159 -22.29 -16.16 -46.08
C TYR A 159 -22.03 -17.50 -46.77
N ILE A 160 -22.98 -17.92 -47.60
CA ILE A 160 -22.94 -19.14 -48.41
C ILE A 160 -23.03 -18.72 -49.88
N THR A 161 -21.94 -18.90 -50.61
CA THR A 161 -21.82 -18.48 -52.02
C THR A 161 -21.64 -19.68 -52.96
N GLU A 162 -21.49 -20.88 -52.40
CA GLU A 162 -21.46 -22.15 -53.13
C GLU A 162 -22.82 -22.84 -53.03
N PHE A 163 -23.39 -23.18 -54.18
CA PHE A 163 -24.71 -23.79 -54.28
C PHE A 163 -24.62 -25.15 -54.96
N LEU A 164 -25.37 -26.13 -54.45
CA LEU A 164 -25.47 -27.47 -55.06
C LEU A 164 -26.21 -27.42 -56.40
N SER A 165 -27.28 -26.62 -56.45
CA SER A 165 -28.04 -26.36 -57.66
C SER A 165 -28.80 -25.05 -57.52
N LYS A 166 -28.96 -24.33 -58.63
CA LYS A 166 -29.70 -23.07 -58.66
C LYS A 166 -30.37 -22.92 -60.02
N ASP A 167 -31.69 -22.85 -60.03
CA ASP A 167 -32.52 -22.52 -61.18
C ASP A 167 -33.54 -21.45 -60.82
N ARG A 168 -34.45 -21.12 -61.73
CA ARG A 168 -35.43 -20.04 -61.54
C ARG A 168 -36.36 -20.29 -60.34
N HIS A 169 -36.69 -21.55 -60.05
CA HIS A 169 -37.69 -21.91 -59.06
C HIS A 169 -37.13 -22.60 -57.82
N GLU A 170 -35.89 -23.10 -57.88
CA GLU A 170 -35.26 -23.87 -56.82
C GLU A 170 -33.79 -23.48 -56.61
N LEU A 171 -33.40 -23.33 -55.34
CA LEU A 171 -32.02 -23.12 -54.89
C LEU A 171 -31.69 -24.15 -53.80
N LYS A 172 -30.56 -24.84 -53.93
CA LYS A 172 -30.06 -25.79 -52.94
C LYS A 172 -28.67 -25.44 -52.46
N PHE A 173 -28.46 -25.50 -51.16
CA PHE A 173 -27.17 -25.25 -50.53
C PHE A 173 -26.97 -26.16 -49.32
N VAL A 174 -25.71 -26.36 -48.93
CA VAL A 174 -25.32 -27.12 -47.72
C VAL A 174 -25.22 -26.17 -46.54
N VAL A 175 -25.76 -26.56 -45.39
CA VAL A 175 -25.67 -25.78 -44.15
C VAL A 175 -24.25 -25.88 -43.58
N PRO A 176 -23.50 -24.77 -43.46
CA PRO A 176 -22.14 -24.79 -42.92
C PRO A 176 -22.14 -25.02 -41.41
N CYS A 177 -21.01 -25.49 -40.85
CA CYS A 177 -20.88 -25.84 -39.43
C CYS A 177 -21.00 -24.65 -38.46
N ASN A 178 -20.72 -23.45 -38.94
CA ASN A 178 -20.86 -22.21 -38.18
C ASN A 178 -22.23 -21.52 -38.37
N ALA A 179 -23.17 -22.14 -39.08
CA ALA A 179 -24.52 -21.59 -39.22
C ALA A 179 -25.23 -21.49 -37.88
N VAL A 180 -26.02 -20.44 -37.71
CA VAL A 180 -26.86 -20.22 -36.52
C VAL A 180 -28.32 -20.03 -36.92
N THR A 181 -29.23 -20.30 -35.99
CA THR A 181 -30.68 -20.15 -36.22
C THR A 181 -31.01 -18.71 -36.64
N GLY A 182 -31.82 -18.57 -37.69
CA GLY A 182 -32.26 -17.27 -38.19
C GLY A 182 -32.96 -17.37 -39.54
N TYR A 183 -33.38 -16.23 -40.08
CA TYR A 183 -33.97 -16.17 -41.42
C TYR A 183 -32.95 -16.53 -42.50
N ILE A 184 -33.41 -17.20 -43.55
CA ILE A 184 -32.64 -17.35 -44.78
C ILE A 184 -32.73 -16.03 -45.51
N ILE A 185 -31.60 -15.37 -45.71
CA ILE A 185 -31.52 -14.13 -46.48
C ILE A 185 -30.86 -14.47 -47.81
N VAL A 186 -31.47 -14.12 -48.94
CA VAL A 186 -30.88 -14.29 -50.26
C VAL A 186 -30.51 -12.93 -50.86
N GLY A 187 -29.30 -12.81 -51.38
CA GLY A 187 -28.76 -11.60 -52.00
C GLY A 187 -28.55 -11.77 -53.51
N ASP A 188 -28.78 -10.71 -54.28
CA ASP A 188 -28.51 -10.66 -55.74
C ASP A 188 -27.07 -10.24 -56.09
N VAL A 189 -26.29 -9.84 -55.09
CA VAL A 189 -24.86 -9.53 -55.19
C VAL A 189 -24.13 -10.39 -54.16
N ASN A 190 -22.93 -10.86 -54.53
CA ASN A 190 -22.04 -11.54 -53.60
C ASN A 190 -21.19 -10.48 -52.89
N GLU A 191 -21.53 -10.16 -51.65
CA GLU A 191 -20.89 -9.11 -50.85
C GLU A 191 -19.42 -9.41 -50.54
N LEU A 192 -19.01 -10.69 -50.58
CA LEU A 192 -17.60 -11.08 -50.39
C LEU A 192 -16.72 -10.75 -51.62
N VAL A 193 -17.31 -10.66 -52.81
CA VAL A 193 -16.61 -10.38 -54.06
C VAL A 193 -16.76 -8.92 -54.47
N ASP A 194 -17.95 -8.33 -54.29
CA ASP A 194 -18.24 -6.94 -54.56
C ASP A 194 -18.85 -6.23 -53.34
N PRO A 195 -18.02 -5.82 -52.37
CA PRO A 195 -18.49 -5.19 -51.14
C PRO A 195 -19.02 -3.77 -51.33
N ASN A 196 -18.87 -3.16 -52.52
CA ASN A 196 -19.26 -1.78 -52.75
C ASN A 196 -20.66 -1.64 -53.38
N THR A 197 -21.20 -2.72 -53.92
CA THR A 197 -22.56 -2.77 -54.46
C THR A 197 -23.52 -3.22 -53.37
N ILE A 198 -24.58 -2.43 -53.13
CA ILE A 198 -25.59 -2.74 -52.11
C ILE A 198 -26.54 -3.80 -52.69
N PRO A 199 -26.63 -5.02 -52.11
CA PRO A 199 -27.53 -6.05 -52.59
C PRO A 199 -28.99 -5.77 -52.23
N ASN A 200 -29.89 -6.34 -53.03
CA ASN A 200 -31.25 -6.60 -52.59
C ASN A 200 -31.25 -7.87 -51.72
N GLN A 201 -31.61 -7.72 -50.45
CA GLN A 201 -31.71 -8.83 -49.51
C GLN A 201 -33.18 -9.23 -49.30
N ILE A 202 -33.51 -10.47 -49.64
CA ILE A 202 -34.86 -11.03 -49.53
C ILE A 202 -34.86 -12.08 -48.42
N TYR A 203 -35.79 -11.96 -47.49
CA TYR A 203 -35.89 -12.80 -46.29
C TYR A 203 -36.92 -13.90 -46.51
N SER A 204 -36.65 -15.10 -45.96
CA SER A 204 -37.66 -16.14 -45.82
C SER A 204 -38.78 -15.71 -44.87
N ALA A 205 -39.97 -16.31 -45.01
CA ALA A 205 -41.11 -16.00 -44.15
C ALA A 205 -40.96 -16.50 -42.70
N THR A 206 -40.11 -17.51 -42.48
CA THR A 206 -39.84 -18.11 -41.18
C THR A 206 -38.33 -18.35 -41.02
N GLU A 207 -37.89 -18.50 -39.77
CA GLU A 207 -36.49 -18.82 -39.46
C GLU A 207 -36.18 -20.30 -39.76
N LEU A 208 -34.98 -20.55 -40.28
CA LEU A 208 -34.38 -21.87 -40.35
C LEU A 208 -33.80 -22.19 -38.96
N VAL A 209 -34.26 -23.27 -38.35
CA VAL A 209 -33.78 -23.70 -37.04
C VAL A 209 -32.57 -24.60 -37.23
N VAL A 210 -31.43 -24.16 -36.68
CA VAL A 210 -30.20 -24.96 -36.63
C VAL A 210 -30.16 -25.68 -35.28
N GLY A 211 -30.15 -27.01 -35.33
CA GLY A 211 -30.08 -27.89 -34.16
C GLY A 211 -28.76 -27.81 -33.41
N ASP A 212 -28.69 -28.50 -32.27
CA ASP A 212 -27.50 -28.54 -31.43
C ASP A 212 -26.69 -29.82 -31.65
N PRO A 213 -25.35 -29.77 -31.52
CA PRO A 213 -24.53 -30.98 -31.51
C PRO A 213 -24.87 -31.85 -30.30
N THR A 214 -24.65 -33.15 -30.43
CA THR A 214 -24.71 -34.08 -29.29
C THR A 214 -23.30 -34.31 -28.77
N VAL A 215 -23.07 -34.05 -27.49
CA VAL A 215 -21.78 -34.25 -26.82
C VAL A 215 -21.94 -35.33 -25.76
N ASN A 216 -21.14 -36.39 -25.85
CA ASN A 216 -21.02 -37.40 -24.80
C ASN A 216 -19.82 -37.08 -23.89
N GLU A 217 -19.77 -37.72 -22.73
CA GLU A 217 -18.62 -37.60 -21.83
C GLU A 217 -17.33 -38.18 -22.44
N ALA A 218 -16.19 -37.62 -22.05
CA ALA A 218 -14.89 -38.17 -22.37
C ALA A 218 -14.73 -39.60 -21.82
N ALA A 219 -13.98 -40.45 -22.52
CA ALA A 219 -13.93 -41.88 -22.22
C ALA A 219 -13.21 -42.23 -20.90
N LYS A 220 -12.32 -41.37 -20.40
CA LYS A 220 -11.63 -41.55 -19.12
C LYS A 220 -11.98 -40.41 -18.19
N ALA A 221 -11.91 -40.67 -16.89
CA ALA A 221 -11.98 -39.61 -15.87
C ALA A 221 -10.59 -39.04 -15.57
N THR A 222 -9.54 -39.87 -15.59
CA THR A 222 -8.18 -39.46 -15.22
C THR A 222 -7.26 -39.42 -16.43
N TYR A 223 -6.53 -38.33 -16.61
CA TYR A 223 -5.61 -38.10 -17.73
C TYR A 223 -4.25 -37.57 -17.26
N LYS A 224 -3.19 -37.99 -17.93
CA LYS A 224 -1.86 -37.41 -17.76
C LYS A 224 -1.71 -36.18 -18.66
N SER A 225 -1.02 -35.12 -18.20
CA SER A 225 -0.71 -33.98 -19.07
C SER A 225 0.03 -34.42 -20.34
N GLY A 226 -0.34 -33.84 -21.48
CA GLY A 226 0.15 -34.26 -22.80
C GLY A 226 -0.59 -35.45 -23.40
N GLU A 227 -1.52 -36.08 -22.68
CA GLU A 227 -2.39 -37.12 -23.23
C GLU A 227 -3.48 -36.53 -24.12
N VAL A 228 -3.84 -37.26 -25.18
CA VAL A 228 -4.95 -36.88 -26.07
C VAL A 228 -6.27 -37.28 -25.44
N ILE A 229 -7.15 -36.30 -25.25
CA ILE A 229 -8.53 -36.49 -24.83
C ILE A 229 -9.40 -36.55 -26.08
N THR A 230 -10.26 -37.56 -26.17
CA THR A 230 -11.25 -37.71 -27.24
C THR A 230 -12.65 -37.69 -26.66
N VAL A 231 -13.45 -36.77 -27.18
CA VAL A 231 -14.88 -36.61 -26.89
C VAL A 231 -15.67 -37.14 -28.09
N THR A 232 -16.70 -37.93 -27.83
CA THR A 232 -17.56 -38.51 -28.89
C THR A 232 -18.92 -37.86 -28.92
N GLY A 233 -19.60 -37.93 -30.07
CA GLY A 233 -20.86 -37.22 -30.25
C GLY A 233 -21.41 -37.30 -31.66
N ALA A 234 -22.22 -36.31 -32.02
CA ALA A 234 -22.71 -36.09 -33.38
C ALA A 234 -22.67 -34.59 -33.69
N HIS A 235 -22.28 -34.25 -34.93
CA HIS A 235 -22.12 -32.88 -35.43
C HIS A 235 -21.15 -32.02 -34.60
N LEU A 236 -20.07 -32.64 -34.10
CA LEU A 236 -19.06 -31.94 -33.29
C LEU A 236 -18.24 -30.91 -34.08
N ASP A 237 -18.36 -30.89 -35.40
CA ASP A 237 -17.80 -29.87 -36.29
C ASP A 237 -18.43 -28.48 -36.07
N MET A 238 -19.59 -28.44 -35.40
CA MET A 238 -20.26 -27.21 -34.95
C MET A 238 -19.62 -26.58 -33.68
N ILE A 239 -18.64 -27.25 -33.06
CA ILE A 239 -17.91 -26.74 -31.90
C ILE A 239 -16.84 -25.74 -32.35
N GLN A 240 -16.85 -24.57 -31.73
CA GLN A 240 -15.91 -23.48 -31.96
C GLN A 240 -14.75 -23.50 -30.96
N LYS A 241 -15.00 -23.90 -29.71
CA LYS A 241 -14.03 -23.75 -28.61
C LYS A 241 -14.12 -24.87 -27.59
N VAL A 242 -12.97 -25.30 -27.09
CA VAL A 242 -12.81 -26.16 -25.91
C VAL A 242 -12.28 -25.31 -24.76
N ASP A 243 -12.95 -25.37 -23.61
CA ASP A 243 -12.54 -24.73 -22.36
C ASP A 243 -12.23 -25.79 -21.30
N LEU A 244 -11.03 -25.69 -20.73
CA LEU A 244 -10.56 -26.49 -19.59
C LEU A 244 -10.16 -25.55 -18.45
N VAL A 245 -10.34 -26.00 -17.22
CA VAL A 245 -9.93 -25.21 -16.05
C VAL A 245 -8.40 -25.09 -16.03
N GLY A 246 -7.88 -23.87 -15.85
CA GLY A 246 -6.44 -23.60 -15.79
C GLY A 246 -5.69 -23.62 -17.12
N ALA A 247 -6.34 -23.96 -18.24
CA ALA A 247 -5.75 -23.90 -19.57
C ALA A 247 -6.18 -22.64 -20.33
N ALA A 248 -5.23 -21.97 -20.98
CA ALA A 248 -5.51 -20.94 -21.96
C ALA A 248 -5.51 -21.57 -23.36
N GLU A 249 -6.57 -21.32 -24.14
CA GLU A 249 -6.70 -21.66 -25.56
C GLU A 249 -6.35 -23.12 -25.91
N VAL A 250 -7.39 -23.96 -25.99
CA VAL A 250 -7.22 -25.39 -26.29
C VAL A 250 -7.48 -25.63 -27.77
N GLU A 251 -6.40 -25.89 -28.50
CA GLU A 251 -6.46 -26.35 -29.89
C GLU A 251 -7.07 -27.76 -29.97
N PHE A 252 -8.00 -27.96 -30.89
CA PHE A 252 -8.67 -29.23 -31.09
C PHE A 252 -8.86 -29.55 -32.57
N SER A 253 -9.14 -30.82 -32.84
CA SER A 253 -9.46 -31.31 -34.17
C SER A 253 -10.76 -32.10 -34.12
N VAL A 254 -11.58 -31.98 -35.17
CA VAL A 254 -12.79 -32.78 -35.33
C VAL A 254 -12.58 -33.73 -36.50
N ALA A 255 -12.98 -34.99 -36.33
CA ALA A 255 -12.93 -35.97 -37.41
C ALA A 255 -13.89 -35.59 -38.55
N GLU A 256 -13.57 -36.00 -39.77
CA GLU A 256 -14.33 -35.68 -40.99
C GLU A 256 -15.80 -36.15 -40.92
N ASP A 257 -16.11 -37.19 -40.13
CA ASP A 257 -17.47 -37.68 -39.93
C ASP A 257 -18.28 -36.91 -38.87
N GLY A 258 -17.67 -35.91 -38.22
CA GLY A 258 -18.29 -35.06 -37.20
C GLY A 258 -18.60 -35.78 -35.88
N LYS A 259 -18.08 -36.98 -35.64
CA LYS A 259 -18.45 -37.81 -34.47
C LYS A 259 -17.42 -37.85 -33.35
N SER A 260 -16.20 -37.37 -33.61
CA SER A 260 -15.15 -37.30 -32.58
C SER A 260 -14.39 -35.98 -32.63
N LEU A 261 -14.21 -35.38 -31.47
CA LEU A 261 -13.38 -34.20 -31.23
C LEU A 261 -12.21 -34.62 -30.36
N SER A 262 -10.98 -34.25 -30.73
CA SER A 262 -9.76 -34.58 -29.97
C SER A 262 -8.87 -33.37 -29.73
N PHE A 263 -8.33 -33.27 -28.53
CA PHE A 263 -7.36 -32.25 -28.11
C PHE A 263 -6.34 -32.86 -27.15
N THR A 264 -5.16 -32.24 -27.05
CA THR A 264 -4.13 -32.64 -26.10
C THR A 264 -4.34 -31.91 -24.79
N LEU A 265 -4.33 -32.60 -23.65
CA LEU A 265 -4.43 -31.99 -22.33
C LEU A 265 -3.20 -31.09 -22.06
N PRO A 266 -3.36 -29.76 -21.96
CA PRO A 266 -2.24 -28.87 -21.68
C PRO A 266 -1.65 -29.12 -20.29
N ALA A 267 -0.36 -28.85 -20.11
CA ALA A 267 0.31 -29.08 -18.82
C ALA A 267 -0.28 -28.24 -17.66
N SER A 268 -0.79 -27.05 -17.96
CA SER A 268 -1.40 -26.14 -16.97
C SER A 268 -2.86 -26.47 -16.65
N ALA A 269 -3.49 -27.40 -17.38
CA ALA A 269 -4.87 -27.77 -17.10
C ALA A 269 -4.95 -28.39 -15.69
N THR A 270 -6.00 -28.03 -14.97
CA THR A 270 -6.30 -28.57 -13.63
C THR A 270 -7.52 -29.48 -13.70
N ASP A 271 -7.85 -30.09 -12.56
CA ASP A 271 -9.09 -30.85 -12.43
C ASP A 271 -10.31 -29.95 -12.71
N GLY A 272 -11.33 -30.49 -13.37
CA GLY A 272 -12.56 -29.79 -13.63
C GLY A 272 -13.26 -30.17 -14.93
N ALA A 273 -14.30 -29.42 -15.27
CA ALA A 273 -15.16 -29.73 -16.41
C ALA A 273 -14.49 -29.46 -17.76
N ILE A 274 -14.74 -30.34 -18.74
CA ILE A 274 -14.53 -30.07 -20.15
C ILE A 274 -15.79 -29.38 -20.68
N THR A 275 -15.64 -28.13 -21.12
CA THR A 275 -16.76 -27.35 -21.69
C THR A 275 -16.51 -27.10 -23.16
N LEU A 276 -17.46 -27.50 -24.01
CA LEU A 276 -17.44 -27.26 -25.45
C LEU A 276 -18.41 -26.13 -25.79
N THR A 277 -17.97 -25.13 -26.56
CA THR A 277 -18.82 -24.02 -27.00
C THR A 277 -19.00 -24.09 -28.50
N SER A 278 -20.26 -24.10 -28.96
CA SER A 278 -20.62 -24.06 -30.39
C SER A 278 -20.47 -22.67 -31.02
N TYR A 279 -20.42 -22.59 -32.34
CA TYR A 279 -20.47 -21.30 -33.07
C TYR A 279 -21.73 -20.47 -32.77
N ALA A 280 -22.82 -21.11 -32.32
CA ALA A 280 -24.04 -20.46 -31.84
C ALA A 280 -23.93 -19.89 -30.41
N GLY A 281 -22.76 -20.02 -29.75
CA GLY A 281 -22.51 -19.54 -28.40
C GLY A 281 -23.12 -20.40 -27.28
N LYS A 282 -23.69 -21.56 -27.61
CA LYS A 282 -24.20 -22.53 -26.61
C LYS A 282 -23.09 -23.42 -26.08
N THR A 283 -23.14 -23.74 -24.78
CA THR A 283 -22.17 -24.57 -24.08
C THR A 283 -22.70 -25.98 -23.82
N PHE A 284 -21.81 -26.96 -23.89
CA PHE A 284 -22.09 -28.39 -23.68
C PHE A 284 -21.00 -28.98 -22.78
N SER A 285 -21.40 -29.79 -21.80
CA SER A 285 -20.43 -30.50 -20.96
C SER A 285 -20.00 -31.80 -21.63
N ALA A 286 -18.69 -32.06 -21.64
CA ALA A 286 -18.10 -33.32 -22.08
C ALA A 286 -17.54 -34.13 -20.89
N GLY A 287 -18.10 -33.93 -19.69
CA GLY A 287 -17.66 -34.56 -18.45
C GLY A 287 -16.62 -33.75 -17.68
N GLU A 288 -16.04 -34.36 -16.66
CA GLU A 288 -14.98 -33.79 -15.81
C GLU A 288 -13.70 -34.62 -15.93
N ILE A 289 -12.56 -33.94 -15.83
CA ILE A 289 -11.24 -34.58 -15.81
C ILE A 289 -10.57 -34.42 -14.44
N GLU A 290 -9.85 -35.45 -14.06
CA GLU A 290 -8.84 -35.44 -13.00
C GLU A 290 -7.46 -35.58 -13.64
N THR A 291 -6.55 -34.66 -13.31
CA THR A 291 -5.15 -34.75 -13.70
C THR A 291 -4.42 -35.78 -12.83
N VAL A 292 -3.49 -36.54 -13.41
CA VAL A 292 -2.63 -37.43 -12.63
C VAL A 292 -1.83 -36.62 -11.60
N THR A 293 -1.72 -37.16 -10.39
CA THR A 293 -0.76 -36.68 -9.38
C THR A 293 0.40 -37.65 -9.30
N VAL A 294 1.57 -37.16 -8.90
CA VAL A 294 2.69 -38.06 -8.59
C VAL A 294 2.36 -38.86 -7.33
N ALA A 295 2.79 -40.12 -7.31
CA ALA A 295 2.57 -41.08 -6.23
C ALA A 295 3.84 -41.86 -5.91
N ASP A 296 3.81 -42.58 -4.78
CA ASP A 296 4.90 -43.44 -4.30
C ASP A 296 6.25 -42.73 -4.17
N LEU A 297 6.21 -41.48 -3.73
CA LEU A 297 7.41 -40.66 -3.55
C LEU A 297 8.31 -41.24 -2.46
N ALA A 298 9.58 -41.44 -2.81
CA ALA A 298 10.64 -41.76 -1.86
C ALA A 298 11.81 -40.78 -2.06
N ILE A 299 12.50 -40.47 -0.98
CA ILE A 299 13.63 -39.54 -0.95
C ILE A 299 14.83 -40.19 -0.29
N LYS A 300 16.02 -39.96 -0.82
CA LYS A 300 17.29 -40.48 -0.30
C LYS A 300 18.39 -39.44 -0.45
N SER A 301 19.16 -39.20 0.61
CA SER A 301 20.40 -38.40 0.49
C SER A 301 21.45 -39.13 -0.33
N LEU A 302 22.13 -38.40 -1.21
CA LEU A 302 23.28 -38.89 -1.98
C LEU A 302 24.63 -38.55 -1.31
N ALA A 303 24.61 -37.92 -0.13
CA ALA A 303 25.81 -37.75 0.67
C ALA A 303 26.41 -39.10 1.08
N GLU A 304 27.75 -39.18 1.19
CA GLU A 304 28.45 -40.43 1.55
C GLU A 304 28.02 -40.99 2.92
N ASP A 305 27.65 -40.12 3.86
CA ASP A 305 27.17 -40.48 5.19
C ASP A 305 25.65 -40.72 5.25
N GLY A 306 24.94 -40.51 4.13
CA GLY A 306 23.49 -40.65 4.01
C GLY A 306 22.67 -39.61 4.77
N ARG A 307 23.30 -38.58 5.35
CA ARG A 307 22.60 -37.52 6.10
C ARG A 307 22.10 -36.42 5.17
N TYR A 308 21.05 -35.72 5.57
CA TYR A 308 20.49 -34.58 4.83
C TYR A 308 21.17 -33.29 5.26
N LYS A 309 22.46 -33.14 4.91
CA LYS A 309 23.24 -31.93 5.21
C LYS A 309 23.08 -30.90 4.10
N ALA A 310 22.88 -29.63 4.47
CA ALA A 310 22.75 -28.53 3.51
C ALA A 310 23.83 -28.58 2.41
N GLY A 311 23.40 -28.37 1.16
CA GLY A 311 24.26 -28.44 -0.02
C GLY A 311 24.44 -29.84 -0.61
N CYS A 312 23.98 -30.91 0.04
CA CYS A 312 24.02 -32.24 -0.56
C CYS A 312 22.95 -32.39 -1.67
N GLU A 313 23.22 -33.28 -2.62
CA GLU A 313 22.19 -33.74 -3.55
C GLU A 313 21.31 -34.80 -2.87
N VAL A 314 20.01 -34.76 -3.18
CA VAL A 314 19.04 -35.79 -2.82
C VAL A 314 18.41 -36.37 -4.07
N GLU A 315 18.15 -37.68 -4.04
CA GLU A 315 17.42 -38.40 -5.07
C GLU A 315 15.96 -38.56 -4.63
N ILE A 316 15.03 -38.11 -5.46
CA ILE A 316 13.59 -38.31 -5.32
C ILE A 316 13.14 -39.27 -6.42
N THR A 317 12.44 -40.33 -6.02
CA THR A 317 11.88 -41.37 -6.91
C THR A 317 10.37 -41.44 -6.71
N GLY A 318 9.64 -41.88 -7.74
CA GLY A 318 8.18 -41.98 -7.71
C GLY A 318 7.61 -42.18 -9.11
N ALA A 319 6.28 -42.23 -9.22
CA ALA A 319 5.59 -42.27 -10.51
C ALA A 319 5.36 -40.86 -11.06
N ASP A 320 5.38 -40.74 -12.40
CA ASP A 320 5.02 -39.53 -13.15
C ASP A 320 5.83 -38.25 -12.80
N LEU A 321 7.08 -38.43 -12.38
CA LEU A 321 7.99 -37.32 -12.02
C LEU A 321 8.31 -36.38 -13.19
N ASP A 322 8.01 -36.78 -14.43
CA ASP A 322 8.11 -35.90 -15.60
C ASP A 322 7.14 -34.73 -15.59
N LEU A 323 6.13 -34.75 -14.71
CA LEU A 323 5.15 -33.67 -14.53
C LEU A 323 5.58 -32.61 -13.50
N VAL A 324 6.67 -32.84 -12.77
CA VAL A 324 7.11 -31.97 -11.67
C VAL A 324 7.76 -30.69 -12.22
N SER A 325 7.24 -29.55 -11.78
CA SER A 325 7.71 -28.22 -12.14
C SER A 325 8.45 -27.51 -11.00
N LYS A 326 8.24 -27.96 -9.75
CA LYS A 326 8.88 -27.36 -8.57
C LYS A 326 9.17 -28.39 -7.48
N VAL A 327 10.30 -28.23 -6.78
CA VAL A 327 10.68 -28.99 -5.58
C VAL A 327 10.98 -28.01 -4.45
N ASP A 328 10.26 -28.14 -3.34
CA ASP A 328 10.38 -27.28 -2.16
C ASP A 328 10.67 -28.12 -0.93
N PHE A 329 11.77 -27.80 -0.24
CA PHE A 329 11.98 -28.25 1.13
C PHE A 329 11.24 -27.31 2.09
N VAL A 330 11.03 -27.75 3.33
CA VAL A 330 10.45 -26.89 4.36
C VAL A 330 11.32 -25.63 4.48
N ASN A 331 10.70 -24.46 4.31
CA ASN A 331 11.34 -23.13 4.37
C ASN A 331 12.29 -22.77 3.20
N ALA A 332 12.47 -23.60 2.17
CA ALA A 332 13.35 -23.26 1.04
C ALA A 332 13.04 -24.01 -0.28
N SER A 333 12.99 -23.28 -1.39
CA SER A 333 12.90 -23.89 -2.73
C SER A 333 14.25 -24.48 -3.17
N ALA A 334 14.21 -25.67 -3.78
CA ALA A 334 15.41 -26.31 -4.30
C ALA A 334 15.56 -26.12 -5.80
N SER A 335 16.82 -26.08 -6.25
CA SER A 335 17.14 -26.35 -7.65
C SER A 335 17.12 -27.85 -7.87
N PHE A 336 16.60 -28.29 -9.01
CA PHE A 336 16.53 -29.70 -9.36
C PHE A 336 16.68 -29.90 -10.87
N TYR A 337 17.06 -31.11 -11.25
CA TYR A 337 17.01 -31.58 -12.62
C TYR A 337 16.51 -33.03 -12.64
N ARG A 338 16.07 -33.49 -13.81
CA ARG A 338 15.61 -34.85 -14.00
C ARG A 338 16.75 -35.73 -14.50
N ASP A 339 16.96 -36.86 -13.85
CA ASP A 339 17.88 -37.91 -14.28
C ASP A 339 17.11 -39.20 -14.54
N GLY A 340 16.77 -39.46 -15.81
CA GLY A 340 15.92 -40.58 -16.19
C GLY A 340 14.51 -40.49 -15.59
N ASP A 341 14.15 -41.48 -14.76
CA ASP A 341 12.89 -41.59 -14.03
C ASP A 341 12.96 -40.98 -12.61
N LYS A 342 14.02 -40.24 -12.30
CA LYS A 342 14.28 -39.65 -10.98
C LYS A 342 14.44 -38.15 -11.06
N ILE A 343 14.30 -37.50 -9.90
CA ILE A 343 14.65 -36.10 -9.68
C ILE A 343 15.85 -36.03 -8.77
N ILE A 344 16.86 -35.26 -9.18
CA ILE A 344 17.99 -34.88 -8.33
C ILE A 344 17.79 -33.43 -7.91
N ALA A 345 17.72 -33.18 -6.61
CA ALA A 345 17.54 -31.85 -6.04
C ALA A 345 18.68 -31.50 -5.08
N THR A 346 19.12 -30.24 -5.06
CA THR A 346 20.10 -29.76 -4.08
C THR A 346 19.37 -29.31 -2.82
N LEU A 347 19.72 -29.86 -1.65
CA LEU A 347 19.15 -29.46 -0.36
C LEU A 347 19.59 -28.03 0.01
N PRO A 348 18.68 -27.05 0.09
CA PRO A 348 19.04 -25.67 0.40
C PRO A 348 19.52 -25.47 1.85
N ALA A 349 20.32 -24.43 2.12
CA ALA A 349 20.85 -24.13 3.45
C ALA A 349 19.79 -23.73 4.49
N ALA A 350 18.76 -22.99 4.04
CA ALA A 350 17.65 -22.57 4.89
C ALA A 350 16.57 -23.65 5.14
N ALA A 351 16.78 -24.87 4.62
CA ALA A 351 15.81 -25.96 4.75
C ALA A 351 15.67 -26.44 6.21
N LYS A 352 14.46 -26.83 6.58
CA LYS A 352 14.12 -27.39 7.90
C LYS A 352 13.65 -28.84 7.82
N ASP A 353 13.52 -29.46 8.99
CA ASP A 353 12.95 -30.80 9.13
C ASP A 353 11.52 -30.85 8.54
N GLY A 354 11.21 -31.97 7.88
CA GLY A 354 9.89 -32.25 7.33
C GLY A 354 9.92 -32.84 5.93
N SER A 355 8.73 -32.99 5.32
CA SER A 355 8.59 -33.54 3.97
C SER A 355 9.02 -32.56 2.89
N VAL A 356 9.53 -33.09 1.77
CA VAL A 356 9.77 -32.33 0.55
C VAL A 356 8.49 -32.32 -0.27
N THR A 357 8.08 -31.12 -0.70
CA THR A 357 6.92 -30.91 -1.56
C THR A 357 7.36 -30.89 -3.01
N VAL A 358 6.73 -31.71 -3.84
CA VAL A 358 6.86 -31.63 -5.29
C VAL A 358 5.56 -31.07 -5.86
N THR A 359 5.67 -30.05 -6.71
CA THR A 359 4.53 -29.41 -7.38
C THR A 359 4.55 -29.72 -8.86
N LEU A 360 3.40 -30.08 -9.42
CA LEU A 360 3.22 -30.37 -10.84
C LEU A 360 2.81 -29.10 -11.61
N ASP A 361 2.92 -29.12 -12.94
CA ASP A 361 2.42 -28.03 -13.80
C ASP A 361 0.91 -27.79 -13.66
N SER A 362 0.13 -28.81 -13.27
CA SER A 362 -1.29 -28.68 -12.93
C SER A 362 -1.55 -28.00 -11.58
N GLY A 363 -0.49 -27.65 -10.83
CA GLY A 363 -0.57 -27.09 -9.49
C GLY A 363 -0.81 -28.11 -8.38
N LYS A 364 -1.02 -29.39 -8.69
CA LYS A 364 -1.11 -30.46 -7.68
C LYS A 364 0.21 -30.60 -6.93
N GLN A 365 0.09 -30.95 -5.65
CA GLN A 365 1.23 -31.16 -4.76
C GLN A 365 1.21 -32.57 -4.20
N ALA A 366 2.41 -33.12 -4.05
CA ALA A 366 2.64 -34.37 -3.34
C ALA A 366 3.87 -34.24 -2.45
N TYR A 367 3.99 -35.15 -1.49
CA TYR A 367 4.96 -35.04 -0.41
C TYR A 367 5.77 -36.33 -0.28
N THR A 368 7.08 -36.19 -0.08
CA THR A 368 7.94 -37.31 0.32
C THR A 368 7.69 -37.67 1.79
N PRO A 369 8.23 -38.80 2.30
CA PRO A 369 8.44 -38.98 3.73
C PRO A 369 9.23 -37.80 4.34
N GLU A 370 9.02 -37.54 5.63
CA GLU A 370 9.74 -36.50 6.36
C GLU A 370 11.24 -36.83 6.43
N ILE A 371 12.08 -35.81 6.27
CA ILE A 371 13.53 -35.89 6.50
C ILE A 371 13.92 -35.04 7.69
N GLU A 372 14.97 -35.45 8.41
CA GLU A 372 15.62 -34.62 9.43
C GLU A 372 16.91 -34.03 8.82
N VAL A 373 17.01 -32.70 8.81
CA VAL A 373 18.20 -32.01 8.31
C VAL A 373 19.28 -32.00 9.36
N VAL A 374 20.54 -32.02 8.92
CA VAL A 374 21.69 -31.95 9.83
C VAL A 374 21.74 -30.57 10.51
N LYS A 375 21.97 -30.57 11.82
CA LYS A 375 22.05 -29.37 12.68
C LYS A 375 23.47 -29.24 13.22
N PRO A 376 24.01 -28.01 13.36
CA PRO A 376 25.29 -27.84 14.04
C PRO A 376 25.13 -28.21 15.52
N VAL A 377 26.16 -28.83 16.10
CA VAL A 377 26.20 -29.15 17.52
C VAL A 377 27.52 -28.65 18.10
N ALA A 378 27.45 -27.76 19.08
CA ALA A 378 28.61 -27.41 19.88
C ALA A 378 28.80 -28.47 20.97
N THR A 379 30.01 -29.00 21.10
CA THR A 379 30.36 -30.05 22.08
C THR A 379 31.23 -29.54 23.21
N GLY A 380 31.91 -28.40 23.03
CA GLY A 380 32.69 -27.76 24.07
C GLY A 380 33.47 -26.55 23.57
N VAL A 381 34.17 -25.92 24.51
CA VAL A 381 35.08 -24.78 24.29
C VAL A 381 36.45 -25.07 24.89
N ASP A 382 37.50 -24.51 24.33
CA ASP A 382 38.87 -24.67 24.85
C ASP A 382 39.09 -23.96 26.19
N LYS A 383 38.31 -22.90 26.46
CA LYS A 383 38.32 -22.15 27.72
C LYS A 383 36.95 -21.57 28.06
N THR A 384 36.66 -21.47 29.34
CA THR A 384 35.44 -20.89 29.92
C THR A 384 35.69 -19.52 30.57
N GLU A 385 36.88 -18.96 30.38
CA GLU A 385 37.26 -17.62 30.83
C GLU A 385 37.89 -16.88 29.65
N ALA A 386 37.46 -15.65 29.38
CA ALA A 386 37.98 -14.85 28.27
C ALA A 386 38.06 -13.36 28.62
N VAL A 387 39.03 -12.66 28.04
CA VAL A 387 39.14 -11.20 28.13
C VAL A 387 38.45 -10.53 26.95
N ALA A 388 37.44 -9.69 27.23
CA ALA A 388 36.71 -8.94 26.21
C ALA A 388 37.64 -8.15 25.29
N GLY A 389 37.41 -8.24 23.98
CA GLY A 389 38.18 -7.52 22.95
C GLY A 389 39.61 -7.99 22.71
N LYS A 390 40.13 -8.94 23.50
CA LYS A 390 41.49 -9.48 23.37
C LYS A 390 41.49 -10.97 23.02
N ASP A 391 40.61 -11.74 23.64
CA ASP A 391 40.64 -13.19 23.54
C ASP A 391 39.80 -13.75 22.40
N GLN A 392 40.23 -14.92 21.93
CA GLN A 392 39.46 -15.80 21.07
C GLN A 392 39.18 -17.11 21.80
N VAL A 393 38.01 -17.69 21.57
CA VAL A 393 37.56 -18.99 22.09
C VAL A 393 37.45 -19.97 20.94
N VAL A 394 38.06 -21.14 21.06
CA VAL A 394 37.93 -22.24 20.11
C VAL A 394 36.72 -23.08 20.51
N VAL A 395 35.75 -23.19 19.62
CA VAL A 395 34.55 -24.01 19.79
C VAL A 395 34.75 -25.32 19.02
N SER A 396 34.59 -26.45 19.71
CA SER A 396 34.61 -27.79 19.13
C SER A 396 33.20 -28.34 18.98
N GLY A 397 32.92 -29.09 17.92
CA GLY A 397 31.56 -29.54 17.63
C GLY A 397 31.46 -30.52 16.46
N THR A 398 30.25 -30.64 15.93
CA THR A 398 29.96 -31.35 14.68
C THR A 398 29.12 -30.47 13.77
N ASP A 399 29.41 -30.53 12.47
CA ASP A 399 28.72 -29.77 11.41
C ASP A 399 28.67 -28.24 11.67
N LEU A 400 29.73 -27.70 12.29
CA LEU A 400 29.89 -26.27 12.57
C LEU A 400 30.04 -25.43 11.28
N ASP A 401 30.31 -26.07 10.15
CA ASP A 401 30.31 -25.43 8.83
C ASP A 401 28.93 -24.92 8.38
N LEU A 402 27.86 -25.33 9.07
CA LEU A 402 26.50 -24.82 8.86
C LEU A 402 26.24 -23.47 9.55
N VAL A 403 27.12 -23.05 10.47
CA VAL A 403 26.93 -21.84 11.29
C VAL A 403 27.18 -20.59 10.44
N THR A 404 26.19 -19.69 10.42
CA THR A 404 26.24 -18.42 9.68
C THR A 404 26.31 -17.20 10.61
N ALA A 405 25.89 -17.35 11.88
CA ALA A 405 25.99 -16.30 12.88
C ALA A 405 26.39 -16.87 14.26
N VAL A 406 27.13 -16.06 15.01
CA VAL A 406 27.47 -16.36 16.41
C VAL A 406 27.20 -15.12 17.25
N THR A 407 26.56 -15.29 18.40
CA THR A 407 26.35 -14.24 19.39
C THR A 407 26.81 -14.70 20.77
N ILE A 408 27.11 -13.76 21.67
CA ILE A 408 27.36 -14.03 23.08
C ILE A 408 26.33 -13.29 23.93
N GLY A 409 25.86 -13.92 25.01
CA GLY A 409 24.99 -13.29 26.00
C GLY A 409 23.67 -14.04 26.22
N ASP A 410 22.66 -13.32 26.70
CA ASP A 410 21.34 -13.88 27.00
C ASP A 410 20.17 -12.93 26.66
N LYS A 411 18.94 -13.38 26.94
CA LYS A 411 17.72 -12.59 26.71
C LYS A 411 17.52 -11.43 27.69
N VAL A 412 18.26 -11.40 28.81
CA VAL A 412 18.14 -10.37 29.85
C VAL A 412 19.01 -9.17 29.48
N GLN A 413 20.25 -9.41 29.06
CA GLN A 413 21.25 -8.38 28.75
C GLN A 413 21.46 -8.14 27.24
N SER A 414 20.75 -8.88 26.38
CA SER A 414 20.77 -8.81 24.90
C SER A 414 21.99 -9.43 24.23
N PHE A 415 21.77 -10.11 23.10
CA PHE A 415 22.83 -10.82 22.36
C PHE A 415 23.79 -9.89 21.63
N ILE A 416 25.10 -10.09 21.81
CA ILE A 416 26.17 -9.34 21.14
C ILE A 416 26.75 -10.16 19.99
N PRO A 417 26.74 -9.67 18.73
CA PRO A 417 27.32 -10.37 17.60
C PRO A 417 28.83 -10.59 17.73
N CYS A 418 29.27 -11.82 17.48
CA CYS A 418 30.68 -12.21 17.50
C CYS A 418 31.22 -12.43 16.09
N LYS A 419 32.49 -12.07 15.86
CA LYS A 419 33.21 -12.48 14.65
C LYS A 419 33.77 -13.87 14.84
N PHE A 420 33.73 -14.69 13.80
CA PHE A 420 34.30 -16.04 13.85
C PHE A 420 35.00 -16.43 12.55
N THR A 421 35.89 -17.40 12.67
CA THR A 421 36.56 -18.07 11.56
C THR A 421 36.28 -19.56 11.68
N LEU A 422 35.75 -20.17 10.63
CA LEU A 422 35.56 -21.62 10.55
C LEU A 422 36.87 -22.29 10.12
N ASN A 423 37.39 -23.21 10.93
CA ASN A 423 38.59 -23.98 10.58
C ASN A 423 38.22 -25.29 9.89
N SER A 424 37.19 -25.97 10.39
CA SER A 424 36.64 -27.21 9.84
C SER A 424 35.18 -27.40 10.28
N ALA A 425 34.52 -28.46 9.80
CA ALA A 425 33.19 -28.83 10.28
C ALA A 425 33.14 -29.21 11.79
N GLU A 426 34.30 -29.41 12.42
CA GLU A 426 34.40 -29.81 13.83
C GLU A 426 35.00 -28.71 14.72
N GLU A 427 35.49 -27.61 14.14
CA GLU A 427 36.19 -26.57 14.88
C GLU A 427 36.01 -25.18 14.26
N MET A 428 35.71 -24.19 15.10
CA MET A 428 35.70 -22.77 14.73
C MET A 428 36.29 -21.90 15.84
N VAL A 429 36.81 -20.73 15.47
CA VAL A 429 37.39 -19.76 16.39
C VAL A 429 36.50 -18.53 16.46
N VAL A 430 36.02 -18.19 17.65
CA VAL A 430 35.14 -17.05 17.92
C VAL A 430 35.94 -15.97 18.64
N THR A 431 35.93 -14.74 18.12
CA THR A 431 36.56 -13.59 18.76
C THR A 431 35.56 -12.94 19.71
N ILE A 432 35.95 -12.78 20.99
CA ILE A 432 35.10 -12.16 22.01
C ILE A 432 35.13 -10.64 21.85
N PRO A 433 34.00 -9.99 21.51
CA PRO A 433 33.94 -8.54 21.33
C PRO A 433 34.29 -7.76 22.61
N SER A 434 34.70 -6.50 22.50
CA SER A 434 34.96 -5.63 23.66
C SER A 434 33.70 -5.31 24.47
N ALA A 435 32.54 -5.33 23.82
CA ALA A 435 31.23 -5.15 24.45
C ALA A 435 30.62 -6.46 25.01
N ALA A 436 31.35 -7.58 24.93
CA ALA A 436 30.88 -8.84 25.48
C ALA A 436 30.78 -8.78 27.00
N TYR A 437 29.86 -9.57 27.54
CA TYR A 437 29.68 -9.83 28.96
C TYR A 437 29.56 -11.35 29.17
N THR A 438 29.58 -11.80 30.42
CA THR A 438 29.51 -13.23 30.75
C THR A 438 28.25 -13.88 30.18
N GLY A 439 28.40 -14.96 29.43
CA GLY A 439 27.28 -15.67 28.81
C GLY A 439 27.72 -16.80 27.90
N VAL A 440 26.75 -17.52 27.35
CA VAL A 440 27.00 -18.60 26.37
C VAL A 440 27.20 -18.03 24.97
N LEU A 441 27.98 -18.72 24.13
CA LEU A 441 27.94 -18.51 22.69
C LEU A 441 26.74 -19.24 22.10
N THR A 442 25.88 -18.53 21.37
CA THR A 442 24.79 -19.09 20.55
C THR A 442 25.24 -19.11 19.09
N LEU A 443 25.26 -20.30 18.50
CA LEU A 443 25.65 -20.55 17.12
C LEU A 443 24.39 -20.83 16.31
N THR A 444 24.13 -20.03 15.29
CA THR A 444 22.92 -20.09 14.47
C THR A 444 23.26 -20.52 13.04
N ALA A 445 22.55 -21.53 12.53
CA ALA A 445 22.62 -21.95 11.12
C ALA A 445 21.66 -21.12 10.24
N ASP A 446 21.83 -21.18 8.92
CA ASP A 446 20.95 -20.50 7.94
C ASP A 446 19.49 -20.96 8.00
N SER A 447 19.27 -22.22 8.39
CA SER A 447 17.94 -22.78 8.69
C SER A 447 17.31 -22.21 9.96
N GLY A 448 18.06 -21.44 10.76
CA GLY A 448 17.63 -20.88 12.04
C GLY A 448 17.66 -21.86 13.21
N TYR A 449 18.23 -23.07 13.04
CA TYR A 449 18.54 -23.94 14.17
C TYR A 449 19.74 -23.39 14.94
N GLU A 450 19.68 -23.53 16.27
CA GLU A 450 20.68 -22.99 17.18
C GLU A 450 21.27 -24.09 18.07
N THR A 451 22.55 -23.95 18.39
CA THR A 451 23.24 -24.69 19.44
C THR A 451 23.98 -23.70 20.32
N VAL A 452 24.11 -24.02 21.61
CA VAL A 452 24.84 -23.18 22.57
C VAL A 452 26.07 -23.91 23.11
N THR A 453 27.05 -23.12 23.55
CA THR A 453 28.24 -23.60 24.27
C THR A 453 28.03 -23.56 25.78
N ASP A 454 29.03 -24.01 26.55
CA ASP A 454 29.14 -23.69 27.97
C ASP A 454 29.31 -22.17 28.18
N GLU A 455 28.98 -21.69 29.39
CA GLU A 455 29.11 -20.27 29.73
C GLU A 455 30.57 -19.81 29.71
N ILE A 456 30.82 -18.66 29.09
CA ILE A 456 32.12 -17.99 29.05
C ILE A 456 32.09 -16.85 30.05
N ALA A 457 32.89 -16.95 31.12
CA ALA A 457 33.13 -15.87 32.04
C ALA A 457 33.99 -14.80 31.37
N VAL A 458 33.42 -13.60 31.17
CA VAL A 458 34.10 -12.50 30.48
C VAL A 458 34.68 -11.54 31.51
N SER A 459 35.97 -11.28 31.40
CA SER A 459 36.73 -10.30 32.20
C SER A 459 37.28 -9.19 31.31
N TYR A 460 37.80 -8.14 31.92
CA TYR A 460 38.36 -7.00 31.21
C TYR A 460 39.79 -6.72 31.68
N ALA A 461 40.71 -6.44 30.76
CA ALA A 461 42.13 -6.34 31.07
C ALA A 461 42.57 -4.98 31.65
N GLU A 462 41.78 -3.94 31.47
CA GLU A 462 42.18 -2.56 31.81
C GLU A 462 41.15 -1.93 32.75
N PRO A 463 41.57 -1.19 33.77
CA PRO A 463 40.64 -0.62 34.74
C PRO A 463 39.81 0.51 34.12
N VAL A 464 38.59 0.68 34.62
CA VAL A 464 37.74 1.84 34.30
C VAL A 464 38.47 3.13 34.63
N SER A 465 38.49 4.05 33.67
CA SER A 465 38.97 5.41 33.88
C SER A 465 37.82 6.40 33.69
N ILE A 466 37.68 7.36 34.62
CA ILE A 466 36.62 8.38 34.58
C ILE A 466 37.23 9.76 34.80
N VAL A 467 36.88 10.69 33.92
CA VAL A 467 37.11 12.12 34.03
C VAL A 467 35.77 12.82 33.85
N PHE A 468 35.47 13.77 34.73
CA PHE A 468 34.32 14.66 34.57
C PHE A 468 34.63 15.69 33.48
N ASP A 469 33.70 15.90 32.55
CA ASP A 469 33.88 16.87 31.46
C ASP A 469 33.89 18.33 31.93
N GLN A 470 33.42 18.60 33.14
CA GLN A 470 33.26 19.93 33.72
C GLN A 470 33.73 19.99 35.18
N GLU A 471 34.12 21.18 35.66
CA GLU A 471 34.53 21.39 37.06
C GLU A 471 33.33 21.36 38.03
N SER A 472 32.16 21.79 37.56
CA SER A 472 30.90 21.75 38.29
C SER A 472 29.70 21.67 37.36
N TYR A 473 28.62 21.07 37.84
CA TYR A 473 27.36 20.93 37.11
C TYR A 473 26.27 21.75 37.81
N GLU A 474 25.46 22.50 37.08
CA GLU A 474 24.28 23.13 37.68
C GLU A 474 23.24 22.05 38.04
N LEU A 475 22.52 22.22 39.15
CA LEU A 475 21.48 21.31 39.60
C LEU A 475 20.42 21.16 38.49
N GLY A 476 20.10 19.91 38.15
CA GLY A 476 19.20 19.58 37.04
C GLY A 476 19.88 19.38 35.68
N LYS A 477 21.17 19.76 35.53
CA LYS A 477 21.93 19.49 34.30
C LYS A 477 22.54 18.08 34.30
N ARG A 478 22.81 17.59 33.09
CA ARG A 478 23.46 16.29 32.87
C ARG A 478 24.89 16.28 33.39
N ILE A 479 25.29 15.16 33.97
CA ILE A 479 26.65 14.85 34.37
C ILE A 479 27.24 13.99 33.25
N THR A 480 28.39 14.39 32.71
CA THR A 480 29.06 13.63 31.65
C THR A 480 30.43 13.13 32.12
N LEU A 481 30.63 11.84 31.91
CA LEU A 481 31.87 11.12 32.12
C LEU A 481 32.55 10.91 30.77
N VAL A 482 33.85 11.18 30.72
CA VAL A 482 34.75 10.85 29.63
C VAL A 482 35.81 9.91 30.18
N GLY A 483 36.15 8.87 29.43
CA GLY A 483 37.05 7.84 29.94
C GLY A 483 37.39 6.76 28.94
N GLU A 484 37.83 5.65 29.48
CA GLU A 484 38.06 4.39 28.77
C GLU A 484 37.47 3.26 29.61
N HIS A 485 36.98 2.22 28.93
CA HIS A 485 36.38 1.04 29.55
C HIS A 485 35.12 1.33 30.37
N LEU A 486 34.38 2.39 30.02
CA LEU A 486 33.17 2.78 30.75
C LEU A 486 32.04 1.75 30.64
N LEU A 487 32.05 0.88 29.62
CA LEU A 487 31.07 -0.21 29.51
C LEU A 487 31.26 -1.31 30.56
N GLN A 488 32.38 -1.33 31.29
CA GLN A 488 32.54 -2.21 32.46
C GLN A 488 31.65 -1.81 33.63
N ILE A 489 31.13 -0.58 33.66
CA ILE A 489 30.25 -0.10 34.73
C ILE A 489 28.86 -0.70 34.49
N ASP A 490 28.40 -1.57 35.38
CA ASP A 490 27.04 -2.09 35.42
C ASP A 490 26.06 -1.03 35.95
N ALA A 491 26.41 -0.42 37.09
CA ALA A 491 25.57 0.57 37.76
C ALA A 491 26.39 1.71 38.39
N ILE A 492 25.79 2.91 38.42
CA ILE A 492 26.29 4.09 39.13
C ILE A 492 25.34 4.44 40.27
N TYR A 493 25.90 4.80 41.42
CA TYR A 493 25.20 5.34 42.57
C TYR A 493 25.82 6.66 42.99
N VAL A 494 24.97 7.58 43.47
CA VAL A 494 25.38 8.86 44.08
C VAL A 494 24.65 8.97 45.42
N LYS A 495 25.38 9.15 46.53
CA LYS A 495 24.81 9.16 47.89
C LYS A 495 23.91 7.93 48.15
N GLY A 496 24.33 6.74 47.70
CA GLY A 496 23.56 5.49 47.81
C GLY A 496 22.29 5.41 46.95
N LYS A 497 22.03 6.37 46.05
CA LYS A 497 20.89 6.37 45.12
C LYS A 497 21.33 5.94 43.73
N LYS A 498 20.66 4.93 43.17
CA LYS A 498 20.98 4.39 41.85
C LYS A 498 20.65 5.38 40.75
N VAL A 499 21.56 5.54 39.80
CA VAL A 499 21.29 6.16 38.49
C VAL A 499 20.50 5.15 37.67
N VAL A 500 19.27 5.51 37.33
CA VAL A 500 18.34 4.63 36.61
C VAL A 500 18.28 4.90 35.10
N GLU A 501 18.69 6.10 34.69
CA GLU A 501 18.65 6.54 33.30
C GLU A 501 19.99 7.10 32.87
N TYR A 502 20.42 6.69 31.67
CA TYR A 502 21.63 7.14 31.01
C TYR A 502 21.24 7.76 29.67
N GLN A 503 21.54 9.03 29.47
CA GLN A 503 21.34 9.67 28.17
C GLN A 503 22.40 9.23 27.15
N LYS A 504 23.54 8.70 27.62
CA LYS A 504 24.60 8.15 26.77
C LYS A 504 25.35 7.04 27.50
N ARG A 505 25.64 5.93 26.82
CA ARG A 505 26.39 4.79 27.38
C ARG A 505 27.27 4.12 26.31
N GLU A 506 28.50 4.62 26.20
CA GLU A 506 29.55 4.12 25.30
C GLU A 506 30.82 3.85 26.10
N ASP A 507 31.79 3.18 25.48
CA ASP A 507 33.03 2.79 26.16
C ASP A 507 33.93 3.97 26.54
N THR A 508 33.80 5.10 25.83
CA THR A 508 34.62 6.30 26.06
C THR A 508 33.84 7.49 26.61
N SER A 509 32.51 7.40 26.69
CA SER A 509 31.66 8.48 27.16
C SER A 509 30.34 7.96 27.72
N MET A 510 29.95 8.46 28.89
CA MET A 510 28.69 8.12 29.57
C MET A 510 28.07 9.37 30.16
N SER A 511 26.76 9.56 30.06
CA SER A 511 26.07 10.70 30.67
C SER A 511 24.77 10.29 31.34
N PHE A 512 24.50 10.91 32.50
CA PHE A 512 23.31 10.66 33.32
C PHE A 512 22.87 11.93 34.04
N SER A 513 21.64 11.96 34.55
CA SER A 513 21.15 13.02 35.44
C SER A 513 21.36 12.62 36.90
N LEU A 514 21.58 13.61 37.77
CA LEU A 514 21.63 13.37 39.21
C LEU A 514 20.30 12.71 39.66
N PRO A 515 20.32 11.61 40.44
CA PRO A 515 19.09 10.96 40.90
C PRO A 515 18.15 11.96 41.59
N GLU A 516 16.85 11.93 41.25
CA GLU A 516 15.85 12.93 41.69
C GLU A 516 15.79 13.12 43.22
N ALA A 517 16.09 12.06 43.98
CA ALA A 517 16.17 12.11 45.44
C ALA A 517 17.33 12.99 45.99
N ILE A 518 18.20 13.54 45.13
CA ILE A 518 19.31 14.41 45.47
C ILE A 518 19.01 15.81 44.91
N ALA A 519 18.29 16.62 45.70
CA ALA A 519 17.76 17.92 45.27
C ALA A 519 18.58 19.14 45.75
N SER A 520 19.80 18.93 46.24
CA SER A 520 20.66 20.00 46.78
C SER A 520 21.97 20.13 46.01
N PRO A 521 22.52 21.35 45.86
CA PRO A 521 23.91 21.49 45.44
C PRO A 521 24.85 20.93 46.50
N GLY A 522 26.05 20.57 46.10
CA GLY A 522 27.02 19.93 46.99
C GLY A 522 28.16 19.28 46.24
N VAL A 523 29.05 18.65 47.01
CA VAL A 523 30.17 17.86 46.47
C VAL A 523 29.84 16.39 46.65
N TYR A 524 29.80 15.66 45.54
CA TYR A 524 29.36 14.27 45.47
C TYR A 524 30.46 13.35 44.95
N ARG A 525 30.29 12.04 45.18
CA ARG A 525 31.16 10.98 44.67
C ARG A 525 30.34 9.93 43.95
N LEU A 526 30.97 9.26 42.99
CA LEU A 526 30.39 8.09 42.33
C LEU A 526 30.72 6.83 43.14
N GLU A 527 29.72 6.00 43.32
CA GLU A 527 29.83 4.61 43.75
C GLU A 527 29.50 3.75 42.53
N LEU A 528 30.41 2.91 42.06
CA LEU A 528 30.23 2.11 40.86
C LEU A 528 30.14 0.63 41.23
N VAL A 529 29.32 -0.10 40.49
CA VAL A 529 29.33 -1.56 40.43
C VAL A 529 29.79 -1.93 39.03
N LEU A 530 30.86 -2.72 38.92
CA LEU A 530 31.34 -3.23 37.64
C LEU A 530 30.58 -4.51 37.25
N LEU A 531 30.65 -4.90 35.97
CA LEU A 531 30.01 -6.11 35.44
C LEU A 531 30.48 -7.40 36.10
N ASP A 532 31.68 -7.41 36.70
CA ASP A 532 32.22 -8.53 37.49
C ASP A 532 31.73 -8.54 38.96
N GLY A 533 30.89 -7.58 39.34
CA GLY A 533 30.38 -7.40 40.70
C GLY A 533 31.27 -6.58 41.63
N THR A 534 32.43 -6.08 41.16
CA THR A 534 33.31 -5.24 41.97
C THR A 534 32.65 -3.90 42.30
N GLU A 535 32.59 -3.57 43.58
CA GLU A 535 32.12 -2.26 44.06
C GLU A 535 33.31 -1.32 44.29
N LEU A 536 33.23 -0.09 43.77
CA LEU A 536 34.30 0.91 43.96
C LEU A 536 33.74 2.32 44.14
N THR A 537 34.33 3.08 45.06
CA THR A 537 34.05 4.51 45.23
C THR A 537 35.07 5.31 44.43
N TRP A 538 34.60 6.14 43.49
CA TRP A 538 35.49 6.95 42.67
C TRP A 538 36.19 8.02 43.51
N ALA A 539 37.51 8.09 43.36
CA ALA A 539 38.37 8.90 44.20
C ALA A 539 38.25 10.40 43.92
N VAL A 540 37.79 10.79 42.73
CA VAL A 540 37.58 12.19 42.36
C VAL A 540 36.12 12.57 42.59
N PRO A 541 35.80 13.55 43.46
CA PRO A 541 34.44 14.05 43.60
C PRO A 541 34.07 15.00 42.45
N PHE A 542 32.78 15.26 42.27
CA PHE A 542 32.25 16.28 41.38
C PHE A 542 31.38 17.27 42.16
N THR A 543 31.27 18.50 41.66
CA THR A 543 30.51 19.58 42.31
C THR A 543 29.20 19.82 41.57
N VAL A 544 28.12 19.95 42.32
CA VAL A 544 26.82 20.44 41.82
C VAL A 544 26.54 21.80 42.43
N THR A 545 26.20 22.80 41.62
CA THR A 545 25.89 24.17 42.04
C THR A 545 24.42 24.50 41.75
N ALA A 546 23.84 25.43 42.49
CA ALA A 546 22.49 25.92 42.21
C ALA A 546 22.39 27.40 42.60
N PRO A 547 21.59 28.21 41.88
CA PRO A 547 21.19 29.51 42.40
C PRO A 547 20.39 29.31 43.69
N PHE A 548 20.48 30.29 44.58
CA PHE A 548 19.82 30.23 45.88
C PHE A 548 19.17 31.56 46.23
N THR A 549 18.07 31.46 46.97
CA THR A 549 17.46 32.61 47.64
C THR A 549 17.85 32.56 49.10
N GLU A 550 18.45 33.64 49.61
CA GLU A 550 18.71 33.79 51.04
C GLU A 550 17.64 34.70 51.67
N THR A 551 16.71 34.08 52.39
CA THR A 551 15.63 34.76 53.12
C THR A 551 16.04 35.04 54.55
N THR A 552 16.06 36.30 54.95
CA THR A 552 16.32 36.68 56.36
C THR A 552 15.14 36.26 57.26
N ILE A 553 15.42 35.45 58.27
CA ILE A 553 14.46 35.01 59.30
C ILE A 553 14.45 35.98 60.48
N TRP A 554 15.63 36.46 60.85
CA TRP A 554 15.82 37.44 61.90
C TRP A 554 17.07 38.27 61.61
N GLU A 555 17.01 39.56 61.90
CA GLU A 555 18.15 40.48 61.79
C GLU A 555 18.08 41.50 62.94
N GLY A 556 19.22 41.77 63.56
CA GLY A 556 19.29 42.63 64.74
C GLY A 556 20.66 42.58 65.39
N SER A 557 20.70 42.89 66.69
CA SER A 557 21.89 42.77 67.53
C SER A 557 21.46 42.16 68.85
N GLN A 558 21.79 40.89 69.06
CA GLN A 558 21.43 40.14 70.25
C GLN A 558 22.67 39.51 70.86
N ILE A 559 23.05 39.99 72.05
CA ILE A 559 24.16 39.42 72.81
C ILE A 559 23.66 38.18 73.56
N ILE A 560 24.33 37.05 73.33
CA ILE A 560 24.17 35.81 74.06
C ILE A 560 25.27 35.76 75.13
N ASN A 561 24.85 35.88 76.39
CA ASN A 561 25.75 35.86 77.54
C ASN A 561 25.00 35.24 78.74
N GLY A 562 25.47 34.09 79.19
CA GLY A 562 24.73 33.21 80.08
C GLY A 562 23.69 32.34 79.35
N TRP A 563 23.59 31.10 79.81
CA TRP A 563 22.82 30.00 79.20
C TRP A 563 21.28 30.15 79.23
N SER A 564 20.76 31.34 79.51
CA SER A 564 19.34 31.66 79.28
C SER A 564 19.11 31.77 77.78
N GLY A 565 18.35 30.84 77.20
CA GLY A 565 18.12 30.80 75.75
C GLY A 565 17.33 32.00 75.25
N VAL A 566 17.73 32.48 74.08
CA VAL A 566 17.07 33.58 73.39
C VAL A 566 16.35 33.02 72.18
N THR A 567 15.08 33.38 72.05
CA THR A 567 14.24 32.98 70.93
C THR A 567 14.36 33.98 69.80
N PHE A 568 14.59 33.48 68.60
CA PHE A 568 14.72 34.23 67.35
C PHE A 568 13.54 33.89 66.43
N GLY A 569 12.99 34.92 65.77
CA GLY A 569 11.77 34.84 64.96
C GLY A 569 10.50 34.97 65.81
N ASP A 570 9.79 36.10 65.67
CA ASP A 570 8.57 36.42 66.43
C ASP A 570 7.38 35.53 66.05
N ASP A 571 7.40 34.98 64.82
CA ASP A 571 6.43 34.01 64.33
C ASP A 571 6.99 32.59 64.42
N ARG A 572 6.46 31.78 65.35
CA ARG A 572 6.79 30.36 65.49
C ARG A 572 6.54 29.53 64.23
N PHE A 573 5.72 30.03 63.30
CA PHE A 573 5.41 29.35 62.04
C PHE A 573 6.32 29.79 60.88
N VAL A 574 7.32 30.65 61.10
CA VAL A 574 8.15 31.21 60.02
C VAL A 574 8.79 30.14 59.13
N TRP A 575 9.27 29.03 59.70
CA TRP A 575 9.88 27.94 58.94
C TRP A 575 8.87 27.21 58.06
N ALA A 576 7.68 26.92 58.58
CA ALA A 576 6.59 26.30 57.83
C ALA A 576 6.05 27.23 56.74
N ASN A 577 5.92 28.53 57.03
CA ASN A 577 5.46 29.55 56.10
C ASN A 577 6.45 29.75 54.93
N LEU A 578 7.74 29.61 55.19
CA LEU A 578 8.80 29.65 54.16
C LEU A 578 9.03 28.29 53.48
N GLY A 579 8.28 27.26 53.88
CA GLY A 579 8.36 25.93 53.26
C GLY A 579 9.71 25.23 53.49
N LEU A 580 10.29 25.37 54.69
CA LEU A 580 11.53 24.70 55.08
C LEU A 580 11.46 23.19 54.78
N LYS A 581 12.43 22.67 54.04
CA LYS A 581 12.49 21.25 53.66
C LYS A 581 13.90 20.70 53.72
N GLU A 582 14.02 19.37 53.62
CA GLU A 582 15.31 18.72 53.49
C GLU A 582 16.08 19.27 52.28
N GLY A 583 17.37 19.59 52.48
CA GLY A 583 18.24 20.15 51.46
C GLY A 583 18.32 21.68 51.43
N ASP A 584 17.46 22.39 52.18
CA ASP A 584 17.66 23.81 52.47
C ASP A 584 18.86 24.00 53.43
N VAL A 585 19.38 25.23 53.54
CA VAL A 585 20.49 25.57 54.45
C VAL A 585 20.08 26.68 55.39
N ILE A 586 20.29 26.49 56.69
CA ILE A 586 20.15 27.58 57.68
C ILE A 586 21.52 28.18 57.93
N LYS A 587 21.61 29.52 57.85
CA LYS A 587 22.83 30.28 58.07
C LYS A 587 22.66 31.26 59.23
N ILE A 588 23.64 31.27 60.12
CA ILE A 588 23.70 32.10 61.32
C ILE A 588 24.91 33.01 61.20
N TYR A 589 24.70 34.31 61.36
CA TYR A 589 25.72 35.35 61.40
C TYR A 589 25.93 35.77 62.84
N PHE A 590 27.17 35.72 63.29
CA PHE A 590 27.52 36.07 64.66
C PHE A 590 28.91 36.68 64.76
N THR A 591 29.13 37.51 65.78
CA THR A 591 30.43 38.06 66.14
C THR A 591 30.79 37.57 67.53
N ALA A 592 31.82 36.74 67.63
CA ALA A 592 32.33 36.24 68.90
C ALA A 592 33.55 37.04 69.37
N PRO A 593 33.85 37.10 70.68
CA PRO A 593 35.07 37.74 71.16
C PRO A 593 36.34 37.13 70.57
N GLU A 594 37.32 37.98 70.25
CA GLU A 594 38.64 37.53 69.75
C GLU A 594 39.43 36.75 70.81
N GLU A 595 39.22 37.05 72.09
CA GLU A 595 39.88 36.42 73.24
C GLU A 595 38.86 36.05 74.33
N GLY A 596 39.11 34.96 75.06
CA GLY A 596 38.21 34.42 76.09
C GLY A 596 37.38 33.23 75.59
N TRP A 597 36.70 32.51 76.49
CA TRP A 597 35.88 31.35 76.14
C TRP A 597 34.45 31.77 75.76
N TRP A 598 33.92 31.17 74.70
CA TRP A 598 32.54 31.32 74.28
C TRP A 598 32.07 30.04 73.56
N ASP A 599 30.79 29.72 73.70
CA ASP A 599 30.10 28.65 72.96
C ASP A 599 28.66 29.09 72.69
N LEU A 600 28.11 28.69 71.54
CA LEU A 600 26.68 28.79 71.23
C LEU A 600 26.08 27.39 71.09
N GLN A 601 24.85 27.21 71.53
CA GLN A 601 24.06 26.01 71.30
C GLN A 601 22.79 26.36 70.51
N LEU A 602 22.49 25.53 69.52
CA LEU A 602 21.36 25.68 68.61
C LEU A 602 20.25 24.72 69.01
N CYS A 603 19.07 25.26 69.27
CA CYS A 603 17.88 24.50 69.63
C CYS A 603 16.72 24.85 68.70
N ASN A 604 15.76 23.94 68.59
CA ASN A 604 14.47 24.27 68.00
C ASN A 604 13.72 25.31 68.87
N GLY A 605 12.57 25.75 68.38
CA GLY A 605 11.70 26.72 69.04
C GLY A 605 11.28 26.42 70.48
N HIS A 606 11.48 25.18 70.94
CA HIS A 606 10.93 24.60 72.17
C HIS A 606 11.98 23.85 73.01
N TRP A 607 13.27 24.19 72.86
CA TRP A 607 14.42 23.58 73.57
C TRP A 607 14.78 22.13 73.18
N GLY A 608 14.25 21.63 72.07
CA GLY A 608 14.72 20.39 71.45
C GLY A 608 16.08 20.57 70.79
N ASN A 609 16.99 19.62 71.00
CA ASN A 609 18.29 19.62 70.33
C ASN A 609 18.14 19.31 68.84
N LEU A 610 18.99 19.92 68.03
CA LEU A 610 19.15 19.61 66.62
C LEU A 610 20.32 18.63 66.45
N SER A 611 20.22 17.67 65.55
CA SER A 611 21.35 16.82 65.17
C SER A 611 21.96 17.39 63.89
N ILE A 612 23.06 18.14 64.01
CA ILE A 612 23.65 18.88 62.88
C ILE A 612 24.91 18.15 62.39
N ASP A 613 24.88 17.68 61.15
CA ASP A 613 25.97 16.89 60.55
C ASP A 613 27.28 17.69 60.47
N GLU A 614 27.20 19.00 60.19
CA GLU A 614 28.36 19.92 60.15
C GLU A 614 28.99 20.16 61.53
N LEU A 615 28.35 19.69 62.60
CA LEU A 615 28.86 19.70 63.98
C LEU A 615 29.05 18.27 64.52
N ASP A 616 29.31 17.30 63.63
CA ASP A 616 29.50 15.88 63.96
C ASP A 616 28.29 15.28 64.71
N GLY A 617 27.07 15.69 64.34
CA GLY A 617 25.82 15.27 64.98
C GLY A 617 25.48 16.02 66.28
N GLY A 618 26.28 17.02 66.66
CA GLY A 618 26.01 17.92 67.78
C GLY A 618 25.14 19.12 67.41
N ASN A 619 25.01 20.06 68.35
CA ASN A 619 24.32 21.35 68.14
C ASN A 619 25.07 22.57 68.72
N GLU A 620 26.35 22.40 69.03
CA GLU A 620 27.16 23.43 69.69
C GLU A 620 28.22 24.00 68.74
N ILE A 621 28.17 25.31 68.50
CA ILE A 621 29.22 26.07 67.82
C ILE A 621 30.23 26.49 68.88
N LYS A 622 31.42 25.88 68.83
CA LYS A 622 32.46 26.07 69.85
C LYS A 622 33.63 26.89 69.34
N GLN A 623 34.24 27.69 70.22
CA GLN A 623 35.47 28.43 69.90
C GLN A 623 36.59 27.53 69.34
N GLY A 624 36.65 26.26 69.77
CA GLY A 624 37.65 25.30 69.26
C GLY A 624 37.52 24.98 67.77
N ALA A 625 36.33 25.14 67.19
CA ALA A 625 36.03 24.89 65.78
C ALA A 625 35.89 26.19 64.96
N PHE A 626 35.59 27.31 65.62
CA PHE A 626 35.37 28.62 64.99
C PHE A 626 36.20 29.70 65.69
N PRO A 627 37.09 30.45 64.99
CA PRO A 627 37.89 31.52 65.60
C PRO A 627 37.01 32.65 66.19
N GLY A 628 37.59 33.57 66.97
CA GLY A 628 36.89 34.79 67.36
C GLY A 628 36.73 35.78 66.18
N GLY A 629 35.80 36.74 66.30
CA GLY A 629 35.48 37.72 65.26
C GLY A 629 34.13 37.48 64.56
N THR A 630 33.84 38.27 63.52
CA THR A 630 32.60 38.15 62.72
C THR A 630 32.66 36.95 61.78
N GLN A 631 31.65 36.09 61.88
CA GLN A 631 31.60 34.81 61.19
C GLN A 631 30.19 34.44 60.74
N THR A 632 30.13 33.41 59.91
CA THR A 632 28.91 32.71 59.56
C THR A 632 29.08 31.22 59.82
N PHE A 633 28.05 30.60 60.38
CA PHE A 633 27.90 29.16 60.42
C PHE A 633 26.70 28.77 59.55
N SER A 634 26.83 27.74 58.72
CA SER A 634 25.74 27.23 57.88
C SER A 634 25.63 25.73 58.05
N PHE A 635 24.40 25.21 58.07
CA PHE A 635 24.17 23.77 58.13
C PHE A 635 23.01 23.36 57.22
N ASN A 636 23.12 22.15 56.65
CA ASN A 636 22.07 21.56 55.85
C ASN A 636 20.91 21.11 56.73
N VAL A 637 19.70 21.40 56.28
CA VAL A 637 18.47 20.97 56.91
C VAL A 637 18.22 19.52 56.49
N THR A 638 18.30 18.61 57.45
CA THR A 638 17.86 17.20 57.26
C THR A 638 16.36 17.09 57.47
N GLU A 639 15.75 15.96 57.07
CA GLU A 639 14.33 15.70 57.35
C GLU A 639 14.01 15.84 58.86
N GLY A 640 14.89 15.31 59.72
CA GLY A 640 14.74 15.41 61.18
C GLY A 640 14.85 16.85 61.71
N ILE A 641 15.75 17.67 61.16
CA ILE A 641 15.83 19.10 61.50
C ILE A 641 14.58 19.83 61.03
N ALA A 642 14.13 19.61 59.80
CA ALA A 642 12.94 20.24 59.24
C ALA A 642 11.69 19.95 60.10
N GLN A 643 11.48 18.66 60.45
CA GLN A 643 10.39 18.25 61.33
C GLN A 643 10.48 18.92 62.71
N SER A 644 11.68 18.94 63.32
CA SER A 644 11.90 19.52 64.65
C SER A 644 11.68 21.04 64.68
N LEU A 645 12.07 21.76 63.63
CA LEU A 645 11.90 23.21 63.55
C LEU A 645 10.47 23.65 63.20
N MET A 646 9.70 22.78 62.54
CA MET A 646 8.31 23.06 62.17
C MET A 646 7.27 22.49 63.16
N GLU A 647 7.70 21.81 64.22
CA GLU A 647 6.80 21.25 65.24
C GLU A 647 6.10 22.36 66.04
N ASP A 648 4.76 22.36 66.07
CA ASP A 648 3.97 23.24 66.94
C ASP A 648 3.55 22.52 68.22
N VAL A 649 4.20 22.86 69.34
CA VAL A 649 3.88 22.34 70.68
C VAL A 649 3.07 23.35 71.51
N GLY A 650 2.60 24.45 70.92
CA GLY A 650 1.70 25.42 71.55
C GLY A 650 2.36 26.52 72.39
N TRP A 651 3.65 26.44 72.69
CA TRP A 651 4.48 27.48 73.34
C TRP A 651 5.80 27.68 72.56
N GLY A 652 6.74 28.51 73.02
CA GLY A 652 8.04 28.72 72.36
C GLY A 652 8.01 29.69 71.16
N GLY A 653 9.04 29.65 70.31
CA GLY A 653 9.13 30.47 69.08
C GLY A 653 9.70 29.68 67.91
N ALA A 654 10.39 30.33 66.96
CA ALA A 654 10.86 29.65 65.75
C ALA A 654 12.21 28.94 65.92
N PHE A 655 13.15 29.57 66.62
CA PHE A 655 14.52 29.08 66.77
C PHE A 655 15.11 29.58 68.08
N ILE A 656 15.88 28.78 68.79
CA ILE A 656 16.52 29.21 70.05
C ILE A 656 18.02 29.10 69.91
N ILE A 657 18.73 30.17 70.28
CA ILE A 657 20.18 30.16 70.49
C ILE A 657 20.43 30.50 71.95
N ASN A 658 21.11 29.62 72.66
CA ASN A 658 21.66 29.84 74.00
C ASN A 658 23.19 29.73 73.93
N GLY A 659 23.88 30.14 75.00
CA GLY A 659 25.33 30.12 75.00
C GLY A 659 25.90 31.02 76.08
N ASP A 660 27.21 31.19 76.06
CA ASP A 660 27.90 32.04 77.02
C ASP A 660 29.17 32.63 76.40
N GLY A 661 29.71 33.69 77.01
CA GLY A 661 30.91 34.36 76.52
C GLY A 661 30.68 35.55 75.59
N ASN A 662 29.55 36.26 75.71
CA ASN A 662 29.25 37.52 75.00
C ASN A 662 29.30 37.43 73.45
N VAL A 663 28.68 36.41 72.87
CA VAL A 663 28.59 36.28 71.40
C VAL A 663 27.40 37.09 70.88
N GLU A 664 27.62 37.96 69.91
CA GLU A 664 26.56 38.75 69.29
C GLU A 664 26.02 38.05 68.04
N VAL A 665 24.76 37.61 68.07
CA VAL A 665 24.05 37.12 66.87
C VAL A 665 23.46 38.32 66.15
N THR A 666 23.74 38.44 64.84
CA THR A 666 23.34 39.61 64.05
C THR A 666 22.32 39.29 62.97
N LYS A 667 22.31 38.06 62.44
CA LYS A 667 21.36 37.62 61.41
C LYS A 667 21.18 36.11 61.42
N ILE A 668 19.98 35.65 61.13
CA ILE A 668 19.66 34.25 60.80
C ILE A 668 18.94 34.27 59.47
N SER A 669 19.37 33.42 58.53
CA SER A 669 18.75 33.30 57.22
C SER A 669 18.53 31.85 56.82
N LEU A 670 17.52 31.65 55.98
CA LEU A 670 17.21 30.43 55.27
C LEU A 670 17.70 30.57 53.83
N ILE A 671 18.49 29.61 53.38
CA ILE A 671 18.96 29.50 52.01
C ILE A 671 18.22 28.35 51.37
N GLN A 672 17.39 28.67 50.40
CA GLN A 672 16.67 27.67 49.61
C GLN A 672 17.32 27.61 48.24
N PHE A 673 17.78 26.42 47.89
CA PHE A 673 18.33 26.15 46.58
C PHE A 673 17.18 25.80 45.63
N GLY A 674 17.25 26.33 44.42
CA GLY A 674 16.27 26.02 43.38
C GLY A 674 16.84 26.39 42.03
N ALA A 675 16.52 25.61 41.02
CA ALA A 675 16.82 26.02 39.65
C ALA A 675 16.07 27.34 39.38
N SER A 676 16.79 28.35 38.89
CA SER A 676 16.21 29.65 38.59
C SER A 676 15.36 29.51 37.34
N GLU A 677 14.05 29.67 37.47
CA GLU A 677 13.14 29.77 36.33
C GLU A 677 13.60 30.92 35.44
N THR A 678 14.04 30.59 34.24
CA THR A 678 14.35 31.59 33.23
C THR A 678 13.06 31.94 32.51
N LEU A 679 12.65 33.20 32.63
CA LEU A 679 11.41 33.69 32.04
C LEU A 679 11.53 33.72 30.51
N VAL A 680 10.57 33.10 29.85
CA VAL A 680 10.42 33.15 28.39
C VAL A 680 9.28 34.08 28.02
N TRP A 681 8.15 33.97 28.71
CA TRP A 681 6.96 34.78 28.46
C TRP A 681 6.17 35.03 29.75
N GLU A 682 5.56 36.20 29.90
CA GLU A 682 4.77 36.59 31.08
C GLU A 682 3.51 37.38 30.70
N GLY A 683 2.43 37.15 31.47
CA GLY A 683 1.20 37.93 31.47
C GLY A 683 0.00 36.99 31.58
N PRO A 684 -1.16 37.41 32.09
CA PRO A 684 -2.35 36.61 31.87
C PRO A 684 -2.66 36.63 30.36
N SER A 685 -2.69 35.45 29.75
CA SER A 685 -3.15 35.28 28.37
C SER A 685 -4.61 35.70 28.25
N ALA A 686 -5.14 35.78 27.03
CA ALA A 686 -6.59 35.82 26.90
C ALA A 686 -7.19 34.53 27.46
N HIS A 687 -8.41 34.61 28.01
CA HIS A 687 -9.12 33.43 28.49
C HIS A 687 -9.40 32.50 27.31
N THR A 688 -8.99 31.24 27.44
CA THR A 688 -9.07 30.23 26.36
C THR A 688 -10.51 29.83 26.01
N GLY A 689 -11.45 29.93 26.95
CA GLY A 689 -12.78 29.32 26.84
C GLY A 689 -12.67 27.79 26.68
N ASP A 690 -13.72 27.09 26.27
CA ASP A 690 -13.63 25.65 25.99
C ASP A 690 -12.94 25.42 24.63
N TYR A 691 -11.61 25.57 24.59
CA TYR A 691 -10.78 25.54 23.38
C TYR A 691 -11.15 26.58 22.31
N ALA A 692 -11.81 27.67 22.70
CA ALA A 692 -12.34 28.67 21.78
C ALA A 692 -11.28 29.66 21.28
N LEU A 693 -10.24 29.92 22.06
CA LEU A 693 -9.18 30.89 21.76
C LEU A 693 -7.79 30.31 21.97
N ASN A 694 -6.98 30.43 20.92
CA ASN A 694 -5.60 29.97 20.88
C ASN A 694 -4.69 31.04 21.47
N GLN A 695 -3.75 30.61 22.31
CA GLN A 695 -2.77 31.49 22.92
C GLN A 695 -1.42 31.25 22.25
N GLU A 696 -0.98 32.21 21.45
CA GLU A 696 0.32 32.17 20.80
C GLU A 696 1.30 32.93 21.71
N LEU A 697 2.11 32.19 22.48
CA LEU A 697 2.90 32.71 23.60
C LEU A 697 4.38 32.45 23.33
N GLY A 698 5.29 33.33 23.79
CA GLY A 698 6.75 33.16 23.61
C GLY A 698 7.20 33.06 22.14
N GLY A 699 7.74 34.15 21.58
CA GLY A 699 8.32 34.13 20.24
C GLY A 699 9.60 33.29 20.18
N GLU A 700 9.98 32.84 18.98
CA GLU A 700 11.22 32.05 18.75
C GLU A 700 12.48 32.77 19.27
N ASP A 701 12.51 34.10 19.13
CA ASP A 701 13.58 34.93 19.68
C ASP A 701 13.57 34.95 21.21
N ASP A 702 12.43 34.81 21.88
CA ASP A 702 12.34 34.82 23.35
C ASP A 702 13.00 33.58 23.94
N TRP A 703 12.78 32.40 23.33
CA TRP A 703 13.42 31.14 23.75
C TRP A 703 14.93 31.15 23.54
N VAL A 704 15.39 31.64 22.38
CA VAL A 704 16.83 31.72 22.05
C VAL A 704 17.52 32.79 22.89
N ASN A 705 16.90 33.95 23.08
CA ASN A 705 17.47 35.05 23.89
C ASN A 705 17.47 34.71 25.39
N ALA A 706 16.46 33.98 25.86
CA ALA A 706 16.44 33.48 27.23
C ALA A 706 17.59 32.48 27.45
N GLY A 707 18.03 31.78 26.39
CA GLY A 707 19.17 30.86 26.43
C GLY A 707 18.76 29.40 26.65
N LEU A 708 17.61 29.00 26.13
CA LEU A 708 17.13 27.61 26.21
C LEU A 708 18.20 26.65 25.67
N TYR A 709 18.45 25.58 26.40
CA TYR A 709 19.42 24.53 26.03
C TYR A 709 18.72 23.16 25.97
N GLU A 710 19.28 22.24 25.20
CA GLU A 710 18.66 20.93 24.98
C GLU A 710 18.68 20.08 26.27
N GLY A 711 17.49 19.62 26.67
CA GLY A 711 17.22 18.89 27.90
C GLY A 711 16.68 19.75 29.05
N ALA A 712 16.43 21.05 28.84
CA ALA A 712 15.81 21.93 29.85
C ALA A 712 14.35 21.52 30.15
N GLU A 713 13.92 21.65 31.42
CA GLU A 713 12.50 21.47 31.79
C GLU A 713 11.74 22.77 31.51
N VAL A 714 10.77 22.74 30.61
CA VAL A 714 9.87 23.86 30.31
C VAL A 714 8.63 23.76 31.19
N ARG A 715 8.27 24.84 31.88
CA ARG A 715 7.05 24.94 32.70
C ARG A 715 6.09 25.98 32.16
N ILE A 716 4.81 25.60 32.10
CA ILE A 716 3.70 26.44 31.65
C ILE A 716 2.76 26.64 32.82
N TYR A 717 2.71 27.87 33.34
CA TYR A 717 1.84 28.25 34.44
C TYR A 717 0.46 28.65 33.93
N PHE A 718 -0.59 28.20 34.62
CA PHE A 718 -1.96 28.45 34.21
C PHE A 718 -2.94 28.46 35.39
N THR A 719 -4.08 29.11 35.17
CA THR A 719 -5.19 29.21 36.12
C THR A 719 -6.51 28.86 35.40
N PRO A 720 -7.09 27.68 35.64
CA PRO A 720 -8.40 27.30 35.12
C PRO A 720 -9.54 27.87 35.98
N ASP A 721 -10.72 27.97 35.37
CA ASP A 721 -11.98 28.30 36.07
C ASP A 721 -12.34 27.21 37.10
N ASP A 722 -12.02 25.95 36.82
CA ASP A 722 -12.24 24.80 37.69
C ASP A 722 -11.06 23.81 37.64
N TRP A 723 -10.34 23.68 38.76
CA TRP A 723 -9.21 22.75 38.89
C TRP A 723 -9.60 21.26 38.85
N SER A 724 -10.89 20.93 38.92
CA SER A 724 -11.40 19.56 38.74
C SER A 724 -11.75 19.22 37.30
N ASP A 725 -11.80 20.20 36.39
CA ASP A 725 -12.15 20.03 34.98
C ASP A 725 -11.35 20.99 34.07
N TRP A 726 -10.08 20.64 33.86
CA TRP A 726 -9.16 21.40 33.00
C TRP A 726 -8.40 20.47 32.05
N SER A 727 -7.97 21.02 30.91
CA SER A 727 -6.99 20.37 30.04
C SER A 727 -6.29 21.39 29.15
N ILE A 728 -5.01 21.15 28.88
CA ILE A 728 -4.13 21.97 28.03
C ILE A 728 -3.66 21.13 26.84
N GLN A 729 -3.63 21.71 25.64
CA GLN A 729 -2.98 21.17 24.46
C GLN A 729 -1.86 22.10 23.98
N ILE A 730 -0.79 21.50 23.48
CA ILE A 730 0.40 22.20 22.98
C ILE A 730 0.67 21.89 21.52
N PHE A 731 0.99 22.94 20.77
CA PHE A 731 1.40 22.89 19.37
C PHE A 731 2.70 23.69 19.19
N ASP A 732 3.48 23.31 18.19
CA ASP A 732 4.60 24.12 17.74
C ASP A 732 4.09 25.38 17.01
N GLY A 733 5.02 26.26 16.64
CA GLY A 733 4.74 27.46 15.86
C GLY A 733 4.08 27.26 14.50
N HIS A 734 3.99 26.02 14.02
CA HIS A 734 3.41 25.63 12.73
C HIS A 734 2.09 24.88 12.88
N TRP A 735 1.47 24.90 14.07
CA TRP A 735 0.24 24.15 14.37
C TRP A 735 0.40 22.62 14.34
N ASN A 736 1.63 22.09 14.36
CA ASN A 736 1.84 20.66 14.53
C ASN A 736 1.71 20.32 16.02
N GLY A 737 0.94 19.28 16.34
CA GLY A 737 0.86 18.79 17.71
C GLY A 737 2.22 18.29 18.18
N MET A 738 2.67 18.74 19.34
CA MET A 738 3.97 18.35 19.90
C MET A 738 3.86 16.98 20.62
N GLY A 739 3.41 15.94 19.92
CA GLY A 739 3.16 14.60 20.50
C GLY A 739 4.40 13.88 21.03
N TYR A 740 5.59 14.42 20.78
CA TYR A 740 6.89 13.90 21.20
C TYR A 740 7.38 14.49 22.52
N VAL A 741 6.67 15.43 23.15
CA VAL A 741 7.09 15.97 24.44
C VAL A 741 6.83 14.95 25.56
N THR A 742 7.80 14.79 26.45
CA THR A 742 7.74 13.88 27.60
C THR A 742 7.39 14.67 28.86
N PRO A 743 6.58 14.13 29.80
CA PRO A 743 6.10 12.75 29.87
C PRO A 743 4.73 12.49 29.18
N ASN A 744 3.95 13.53 28.88
CA ASN A 744 2.51 13.39 28.60
C ASN A 744 2.10 13.58 27.12
N GLY A 745 3.05 13.75 26.21
CA GLY A 745 2.76 14.09 24.82
C GLY A 745 2.10 15.47 24.71
N SER A 746 1.23 15.66 23.71
CA SER A 746 0.70 16.99 23.39
C SER A 746 -0.46 17.46 24.29
N GLN A 747 -0.80 16.77 25.38
CA GLN A 747 -1.96 17.12 26.22
C GLN A 747 -1.78 16.80 27.71
N TRP A 748 -2.13 17.77 28.56
CA TRP A 748 -2.24 17.60 30.02
C TRP A 748 -3.69 17.76 30.49
N ASN A 749 -4.06 17.04 31.54
CA ASN A 749 -5.36 17.12 32.20
C ASN A 749 -5.27 16.59 33.65
N VAL A 750 -6.40 16.60 34.35
CA VAL A 750 -6.51 16.15 35.75
C VAL A 750 -6.09 14.69 35.98
N GLU A 751 -6.25 13.79 34.98
CA GLU A 751 -5.95 12.36 35.12
C GLU A 751 -4.46 12.06 34.95
N ASN A 752 -3.81 12.68 33.97
CA ASN A 752 -2.39 12.43 33.66
C ASN A 752 -1.43 13.39 34.38
N THR A 753 -1.95 14.45 35.02
CA THR A 753 -1.15 15.44 35.75
C THR A 753 -1.86 15.88 37.04
N PRO A 754 -2.09 14.97 38.00
CA PRO A 754 -2.86 15.27 39.21
C PRO A 754 -2.21 16.35 40.10
N ASP A 755 -0.88 16.50 40.02
CA ASP A 755 -0.14 17.49 40.82
C ASP A 755 -0.23 18.92 40.26
N ALA A 756 -0.77 19.12 39.05
CA ALA A 756 -0.86 20.46 38.44
C ALA A 756 -1.68 21.43 39.30
N ALA A 757 -2.71 20.95 40.01
CA ALA A 757 -3.52 21.78 40.91
C ALA A 757 -2.75 22.27 42.15
N LYS A 758 -1.73 21.52 42.58
CA LYS A 758 -0.83 21.92 43.66
C LYS A 758 0.27 22.85 43.15
N ASN A 759 0.78 22.57 41.95
CA ASN A 759 1.96 23.23 41.39
C ASN A 759 1.62 24.51 40.60
N HIS A 760 0.37 24.64 40.14
CA HIS A 760 -0.11 25.70 39.24
C HIS A 760 0.57 25.74 37.86
N TYR A 761 1.26 24.65 37.46
CA TYR A 761 1.88 24.51 36.15
C TYR A 761 1.81 23.07 35.62
N VAL A 762 2.01 22.94 34.32
CA VAL A 762 2.38 21.69 33.64
C VAL A 762 3.80 21.83 33.08
N SER A 763 4.51 20.71 32.88
CA SER A 763 5.88 20.76 32.35
C SER A 763 6.20 19.66 31.35
N PHE A 764 7.26 19.88 30.56
CA PHE A 764 7.88 18.93 29.65
C PHE A 764 9.38 19.17 29.47
N ILE A 765 10.10 18.18 28.93
CA ILE A 765 11.52 18.33 28.60
C ILE A 765 11.70 18.81 27.16
N ALA A 766 12.44 19.91 26.97
CA ALA A 766 12.84 20.42 25.66
C ALA A 766 14.03 19.62 25.12
N GLU A 767 13.77 18.42 24.60
CA GLU A 767 14.78 17.54 23.97
C GLU A 767 14.45 17.20 22.51
N GLY A 768 15.47 16.97 21.68
CA GLY A 768 15.31 16.51 20.31
C GLY A 768 14.36 17.38 19.47
N ALA A 769 13.24 16.79 19.07
CA ALA A 769 12.21 17.48 18.28
C ALA A 769 11.55 18.65 19.03
N ALA A 770 11.40 18.56 20.36
CA ALA A 770 10.84 19.63 21.19
C ALA A 770 11.79 20.83 21.28
N TYR A 771 13.07 20.59 21.55
CA TYR A 771 14.08 21.64 21.53
C TYR A 771 14.16 22.34 20.17
N THR A 772 14.18 21.54 19.10
CA THR A 772 14.25 22.06 17.72
C THR A 772 13.03 22.92 17.39
N ALA A 773 11.82 22.47 17.78
CA ALA A 773 10.59 23.20 17.53
C ALA A 773 10.54 24.56 18.24
N LEU A 774 11.07 24.66 19.47
CA LEU A 774 11.07 25.91 20.25
C LEU A 774 12.14 26.92 19.80
N THR A 775 13.25 26.45 19.18
CA THR A 775 14.42 27.29 18.89
C THR A 775 14.66 27.59 17.41
N THR A 776 13.99 26.89 16.49
CA THR A 776 14.18 27.09 15.05
C THR A 776 13.37 28.28 14.56
N LYS A 777 14.02 29.22 13.84
CA LYS A 777 13.33 30.38 13.27
C LYS A 777 12.46 30.03 12.06
N ALA A 778 11.14 30.17 12.16
CA ALA A 778 10.19 30.00 11.06
C ALA A 778 9.98 31.28 10.23
N TRP A 779 10.43 32.45 10.70
CA TRP A 779 10.28 33.77 10.06
C TRP A 779 8.83 34.28 9.90
N TRP A 780 7.85 33.51 10.35
CA TRP A 780 6.44 33.89 10.49
C TRP A 780 5.83 33.04 11.63
N GLY A 781 5.46 33.64 12.76
CA GLY A 781 4.76 32.92 13.86
C GLY A 781 5.38 33.07 15.25
N PHE A 782 4.84 32.31 16.19
CA PHE A 782 5.26 32.14 17.60
C PHE A 782 5.91 30.77 17.78
N ALA A 783 6.69 30.52 18.83
CA ALA A 783 7.35 29.22 18.99
C ALA A 783 6.45 28.17 19.65
N ILE A 784 5.48 28.59 20.47
CA ILE A 784 4.53 27.70 21.13
C ILE A 784 3.11 28.26 21.02
N ILE A 785 2.16 27.37 20.75
CA ILE A 785 0.74 27.68 20.73
C ILE A 785 0.04 26.77 21.74
N LEU A 786 -0.73 27.39 22.63
CA LEU A 786 -1.46 26.70 23.68
C LEU A 786 -2.97 26.85 23.48
N GLN A 787 -3.68 25.75 23.70
CA GLN A 787 -5.12 25.74 23.85
C GLN A 787 -5.47 25.15 25.21
N GLY A 788 -6.61 25.58 25.77
CA GLY A 788 -7.06 25.05 27.05
C GLY A 788 -8.58 25.05 27.17
N LYS A 789 -9.06 24.24 28.11
CA LYS A 789 -10.45 24.25 28.59
C LYS A 789 -10.60 25.23 29.77
N ASN A 790 -11.23 26.37 29.49
CA ASN A 790 -11.63 27.43 30.41
C ASN A 790 -10.52 27.87 31.38
N MET A 791 -9.46 28.50 30.86
CA MET A 791 -8.31 28.94 31.65
C MET A 791 -7.59 30.16 31.07
N VAL A 792 -6.72 30.75 31.87
CA VAL A 792 -5.66 31.70 31.44
C VAL A 792 -4.29 31.09 31.68
N PHE A 793 -3.31 31.41 30.83
CA PHE A 793 -1.90 31.11 31.07
C PHE A 793 -1.22 32.33 31.69
N ASP A 794 -0.35 32.12 32.67
CA ASP A 794 0.21 33.20 33.51
C ASP A 794 1.66 33.54 33.15
N LYS A 795 2.48 32.51 32.88
CA LYS A 795 3.87 32.64 32.42
C LYS A 795 4.40 31.32 31.84
N ILE A 796 5.44 31.43 31.03
CA ILE A 796 6.23 30.29 30.53
C ILE A 796 7.69 30.51 30.93
N VAL A 797 8.28 29.48 31.51
CA VAL A 797 9.66 29.50 32.00
C VAL A 797 10.37 28.19 31.62
N TYR A 798 11.69 28.17 31.71
CA TYR A 798 12.44 26.90 31.73
C TYR A 798 13.46 26.85 32.87
N LEU A 799 13.88 25.64 33.22
CA LEU A 799 14.89 25.33 34.23
C LEU A 799 16.14 24.72 33.60
#